data_AF-A0A930MFX1-F1
#
_entry.id   AF-A0A930MFX1-F1
#
_cell.length_a   1.000
_cell.length_b   1.000
_cell.length_c   1.000
_cell.angle_alpha   90.00
_cell.angle_beta   90.00
_cell.angle_gamma   90.00
#
_symmetry.space_group_name_H-M   'P 1'
#
loop_
_entity.id
_entity.type
_entity.pdbx_description
1 polymer ?
#
loop_
_entity_poly.entity_id
_entity_poly.type
_entity_poly.pdbx_seq_one_letter_code
_entity_poly.pdbx_strand_id
1 'polypeptide(L)'
;IHTQNGTIAGNGDISVAAAQHLDIEKATLQSGRNFSIQADSMPLTGNISSGKDLSVTLNSDLTNTSASDSFGNLHADGNLTAKMSGAVFNRRNLSADNTLHLTAAGNLVQVKGGSIAGKNISLTSANLSNQALIQADESAEIKTAQLENDATGKIYGDTVSIQAEHVINEKNAPLESRLADEMTVLKQKTDQLEAAHRVDVTRFTSWGEVDAYKANIRHAENAYDTQQTIVNGIKAELEQLPSGVIAARKGLSVTADTIRNLGNALLYSGKDMDLSATEGLTNRGARIEAQGSIRITAPVTKNENAAFSAKRIITQTRTNPMKIRIDDDGHPEYGMVFPADEFSNLGNKHGAYHSRAGQKEILDLAVYQKIEQISAEEIAAGEPLIPENLIGTYASNYSYDDPIFQRFNITPMQTDRPKQDAAAQAAWDAQYLQLIEELNVKLRAYNAENEAYNSQFASAAGHKIKRHTFINTTSQISRESVTSSLPGAIHAGGNILLNSALENEDSNIVAGGTLHATGAIKADALKQQELSVTFGTTQFTWTEKRRWYQRPRYRRKYGDVVFMTPEITKSNTSPIGIQTYEGGNGVPVAQTDITNAQRARVQNALSPFGLVSPGGAQEDDAQVERLFVSSLYRVHPESTANYLIETDPAFTNKRNFLSSDYMYRQMKWDQDKVPKRIGDGFYEQQLLADQILKQTGKRHLEGYTDDETAFKALMDAGITYAKEMNLSPGIALSKEQVASLTSDMIWLEERDVYVNGKKERAVYPVLYTKNTNGLRLTAGGSLISAKNIAIETKDALKNAGTLYGENILVNAGEIENTGLIRAKNIGLTSESNIHVQGSVIGDKKILLDAKNN
;
A
#
# COMPACT_ATOMS: atom_id res chain seq x y z
N ILE A 1 17.87 44.97 41.76
CA ILE A 1 19.28 45.01 41.30
C ILE A 1 19.23 45.21 39.79
N HIS A 2 20.00 46.15 39.24
CA HIS A 2 20.06 46.40 37.80
C HIS A 2 21.52 46.37 37.34
N THR A 3 21.83 45.55 36.34
CA THR A 3 23.13 45.49 35.68
C THR A 3 22.94 45.47 34.18
N GLN A 4 23.70 46.31 33.48
CA GLN A 4 23.59 46.50 32.04
C GLN A 4 24.97 46.48 31.38
N ASN A 5 25.12 45.75 30.27
CA ASN A 5 26.37 45.68 29.49
C ASN A 5 27.65 45.36 30.32
N GLY A 6 27.50 44.59 31.40
CA GLY A 6 28.56 44.33 32.39
C GLY A 6 28.77 42.85 32.67
N THR A 7 29.78 42.54 33.49
CA THR A 7 30.05 41.18 33.98
C THR A 7 30.16 41.19 35.51
N ILE A 8 29.44 40.28 36.16
CA ILE A 8 29.58 39.97 37.58
C ILE A 8 30.12 38.55 37.66
N ALA A 9 31.35 38.37 38.11
CA ALA A 9 32.00 37.08 38.21
C ALA A 9 32.60 36.86 39.59
N GLY A 10 32.53 35.62 40.08
CA GLY A 10 33.10 35.23 41.37
C GLY A 10 33.63 33.80 41.31
N ASN A 11 34.84 33.57 41.81
CA ASN A 11 35.49 32.25 41.78
C ASN A 11 34.85 31.23 42.76
N GLY A 12 34.07 31.71 43.72
CA GLY A 12 33.34 30.90 44.70
C GLY A 12 31.84 30.88 44.42
N ASP A 13 31.06 30.61 45.47
CA ASP A 13 29.61 30.66 45.39
C ASP A 13 29.11 32.10 45.22
N ILE A 14 28.08 32.31 44.40
CA ILE A 14 27.38 33.59 44.28
C ILE A 14 25.94 33.40 44.73
N SER A 15 25.44 34.31 45.56
CA SER A 15 24.04 34.37 45.95
C SER A 15 23.49 35.76 45.68
N VAL A 16 22.44 35.85 44.87
CA VAL A 16 21.73 37.08 44.55
C VAL A 16 20.30 36.97 45.08
N ALA A 17 19.96 37.86 46.01
CA ALA A 17 18.60 37.98 46.54
C ALA A 17 18.07 39.39 46.24
N ALA A 18 16.95 39.48 45.51
CA ALA A 18 16.27 40.73 45.22
C ALA A 18 14.82 40.65 45.69
N ALA A 19 14.40 41.52 46.61
CA ALA A 19 13.03 41.50 47.14
C ALA A 19 11.94 41.81 46.09
N GLN A 20 12.33 42.45 44.98
CA GLN A 20 11.44 42.82 43.87
C GLN A 20 12.10 42.40 42.55
N HIS A 21 12.68 43.36 41.82
CA HIS A 21 13.16 43.14 40.47
C HIS A 21 14.68 42.90 40.40
N LEU A 22 15.07 41.87 39.65
CA LEU A 22 16.44 41.59 39.23
C LEU A 22 16.53 41.75 37.70
N ASP A 23 17.16 42.83 37.25
CA ASP A 23 17.34 43.14 35.85
C ASP A 23 18.79 42.92 35.42
N ILE A 24 18.98 42.06 34.42
CA ILE A 24 20.28 41.66 33.89
C ILE A 24 20.22 41.88 32.37
N GLU A 25 20.38 43.13 31.94
CA GLU A 25 20.23 43.48 30.54
C GLU A 25 21.59 43.38 29.83
N LYS A 26 21.72 42.43 28.87
CA LYS A 26 22.96 42.25 28.10
C LYS A 26 24.22 42.12 28.97
N ALA A 27 24.05 41.57 30.17
CA ALA A 27 25.12 41.37 31.14
C ALA A 27 25.34 39.87 31.38
N THR A 28 26.52 39.52 31.90
CA THR A 28 26.90 38.14 32.23
C THR A 28 27.12 38.00 33.73
N LEU A 29 26.46 37.04 34.35
CA LEU A 29 26.63 36.68 35.75
C LEU A 29 27.23 35.26 35.80
N GLN A 30 28.42 35.12 36.40
CA GLN A 30 29.15 33.84 36.42
C GLN A 30 29.68 33.48 37.80
N SER A 31 29.31 32.30 38.30
CA SER A 31 29.92 31.71 39.51
C SER A 31 30.89 30.60 39.12
N GLY A 32 32.03 30.51 39.81
CA GLY A 32 32.98 29.39 39.69
C GLY A 32 32.57 28.13 40.48
N ARG A 33 31.56 28.24 41.35
CA ARG A 33 30.96 27.12 42.09
C ARG A 33 29.44 27.21 41.96
N ASN A 34 28.69 27.31 43.06
CA ASN A 34 27.24 27.33 43.04
C ASN A 34 26.70 28.77 42.85
N PHE A 35 25.63 28.90 42.10
CA PHE A 35 24.92 30.17 41.92
C PHE A 35 23.48 30.03 42.44
N SER A 36 23.08 30.84 43.41
CA SER A 36 21.69 30.96 43.84
C SER A 36 21.08 32.32 43.49
N ILE A 37 19.89 32.31 42.90
CA ILE A 37 19.07 33.49 42.59
C ILE A 37 17.70 33.33 43.24
N GLN A 38 17.32 34.34 44.03
CA GLN A 38 15.97 34.50 44.54
C GLN A 38 15.48 35.92 44.22
N ALA A 39 14.41 36.03 43.43
CA ALA A 39 13.83 37.32 43.09
C ALA A 39 12.30 37.24 42.98
N ASP A 40 11.62 38.37 43.03
CA ASP A 40 10.20 38.40 42.67
C ASP A 40 10.08 38.23 41.15
N SER A 41 10.78 39.08 40.38
CA SER A 41 10.83 39.00 38.92
C SER A 41 12.25 39.15 38.35
N MET A 42 12.52 38.43 37.27
CA MET A 42 13.79 38.47 36.54
C MET A 42 13.57 38.22 35.03
N PRO A 43 13.41 39.27 34.21
CA PRO A 43 13.51 39.15 32.77
C PRO A 43 14.91 38.61 32.44
N LEU A 44 14.96 37.45 31.80
CA LEU A 44 16.21 36.79 31.47
C LEU A 44 16.72 37.37 30.13
N THR A 45 17.26 38.59 30.21
CA THR A 45 17.82 39.34 29.06
C THR A 45 19.35 39.35 29.02
N GLY A 46 19.98 38.62 29.94
CA GLY A 46 21.42 38.45 30.10
C GLY A 46 21.79 36.97 30.21
N ASN A 47 23.07 36.68 30.41
CA ASN A 47 23.56 35.31 30.57
C ASN A 47 23.87 35.02 32.04
N ILE A 48 23.46 33.85 32.51
CA ILE A 48 23.73 33.39 33.88
C ILE A 48 24.34 32.00 33.80
N SER A 49 25.55 31.84 34.36
CA SER A 49 26.27 30.57 34.38
C SER A 49 26.85 30.22 35.74
N SER A 50 26.91 28.93 36.04
CA SER A 50 27.49 28.37 37.26
C SER A 50 28.44 27.23 36.92
N GLY A 51 29.65 27.26 37.48
CA GLY A 51 30.63 26.18 37.36
C GLY A 51 30.28 24.91 38.16
N LYS A 52 29.11 24.89 38.82
CA LYS A 52 28.54 23.72 39.50
C LYS A 52 27.00 23.80 39.46
N ASP A 53 26.34 24.04 40.58
CA ASP A 53 24.88 24.03 40.65
C ASP A 53 24.28 25.45 40.57
N LEU A 54 23.30 25.64 39.69
CA LEU A 54 22.51 26.87 39.56
C LEU A 54 21.10 26.65 40.13
N SER A 55 20.69 27.47 41.09
CA SER A 55 19.34 27.52 41.64
C SER A 55 18.70 28.86 41.34
N VAL A 56 17.54 28.86 40.68
CA VAL A 56 16.75 30.06 40.36
C VAL A 56 15.35 29.89 40.93
N THR A 57 14.93 30.80 41.81
CA THR A 57 13.56 30.84 42.35
C THR A 57 12.95 32.20 42.07
N LEU A 58 11.86 32.24 41.30
CA LEU A 58 11.09 33.45 41.02
C LEU A 58 9.64 33.33 41.52
N ASN A 59 9.11 34.42 42.07
CA ASN A 59 7.69 34.53 42.42
C ASN A 59 6.81 34.98 41.23
N SER A 60 7.41 35.21 40.06
CA SER A 60 6.75 35.58 38.81
C SER A 60 7.10 34.62 37.67
N ASP A 61 6.83 35.07 36.44
CA ASP A 61 7.26 34.43 35.20
C ASP A 61 8.78 34.51 35.00
N LEU A 62 9.32 33.54 34.25
CA LEU A 62 10.64 33.61 33.61
C LEU A 62 10.45 33.83 32.10
N THR A 63 11.02 34.90 31.56
CA THR A 63 10.96 35.16 30.10
C THR A 63 12.31 35.56 29.55
N ASN A 64 12.71 34.94 28.43
CA ASN A 64 13.89 35.34 27.65
C ASN A 64 13.55 35.61 26.17
N THR A 65 12.27 35.81 25.85
CA THR A 65 11.80 36.00 24.47
C THR A 65 12.24 37.33 23.86
N SER A 66 12.46 38.35 24.70
CA SER A 66 12.97 39.68 24.33
C SER A 66 14.49 39.79 24.36
N ALA A 67 15.21 38.73 24.77
CA ALA A 67 16.66 38.76 24.85
C ALA A 67 17.31 38.92 23.46
N SER A 68 18.44 39.63 23.39
CA SER A 68 19.26 39.74 22.17
C SER A 68 19.97 38.41 21.84
N ASP A 69 20.51 38.26 20.64
CA ASP A 69 20.91 36.94 20.10
C ASP A 69 21.96 36.17 20.89
N SER A 70 22.83 36.87 21.62
CA SER A 70 23.87 36.26 22.46
C SER A 70 23.50 36.20 23.95
N PHE A 71 22.26 36.51 24.31
CA PHE A 71 21.83 36.66 25.70
C PHE A 71 20.54 35.90 26.00
N GLY A 72 20.19 35.85 27.28
CA GLY A 72 18.98 35.20 27.79
C GLY A 72 19.17 33.72 28.13
N ASN A 73 20.41 33.30 28.35
CA ASN A 73 20.77 31.91 28.60
C ASN A 73 20.96 31.62 30.09
N LEU A 74 20.49 30.44 30.53
CA LEU A 74 20.86 29.82 31.80
C LEU A 74 21.71 28.58 31.53
N HIS A 75 22.83 28.46 32.24
CA HIS A 75 23.72 27.32 32.15
C HIS A 75 24.29 26.90 33.51
N ALA A 76 24.43 25.59 33.72
CA ALA A 76 25.09 25.02 34.89
C ALA A 76 25.96 23.83 34.48
N ASP A 77 27.24 23.83 34.84
CA ASP A 77 28.15 22.69 34.61
C ASP A 77 27.76 21.46 35.48
N GLY A 78 26.90 21.66 36.48
CA GLY A 78 26.29 20.63 37.35
C GLY A 78 24.78 20.55 37.15
N ASN A 79 24.01 20.86 38.19
CA ASN A 79 22.55 20.83 38.13
C ASN A 79 21.94 22.23 38.00
N LEU A 80 20.89 22.37 37.20
CA LEU A 80 20.03 23.55 37.16
C LEU A 80 18.70 23.23 37.85
N THR A 81 18.37 23.94 38.92
CA THR A 81 17.05 23.91 39.55
C THR A 81 16.37 25.27 39.35
N ALA A 82 15.30 25.31 38.57
CA ALA A 82 14.53 26.51 38.29
C ALA A 82 13.08 26.34 38.77
N LYS A 83 12.63 27.21 39.69
CA LYS A 83 11.28 27.20 40.27
C LYS A 83 10.59 28.54 40.05
N MET A 84 9.53 28.54 39.26
CA MET A 84 8.76 29.73 38.90
C MET A 84 7.34 29.60 39.45
N SER A 85 6.89 30.62 40.19
CA SER A 85 5.48 30.69 40.62
C SER A 85 4.55 31.16 39.49
N GLY A 86 5.11 31.60 38.36
CA GLY A 86 4.40 31.94 37.13
C GLY A 86 4.69 30.99 35.97
N ALA A 87 4.57 31.52 34.75
CA ALA A 87 4.87 30.85 33.48
C ALA A 87 6.34 30.96 33.08
N VAL A 88 6.77 30.13 32.13
CA VAL A 88 8.11 30.16 31.53
C VAL A 88 7.97 30.34 30.02
N PHE A 89 8.54 31.41 29.48
CA PHE A 89 8.60 31.68 28.05
C PHE A 89 10.04 31.59 27.57
N ASN A 90 10.37 30.48 26.91
CA ASN A 90 11.73 30.17 26.47
C ASN A 90 11.90 30.30 24.95
N ARG A 91 12.85 31.14 24.53
CA ARG A 91 13.37 31.30 23.15
C ARG A 91 14.89 31.14 23.09
N ARG A 92 15.57 30.93 24.22
CA ARG A 92 17.04 30.82 24.32
C ARG A 92 17.42 29.50 24.99
N ASN A 93 18.63 29.40 25.52
CA ASN A 93 19.13 28.15 26.10
C ASN A 93 18.89 28.11 27.61
N LEU A 94 18.19 27.07 28.07
CA LEU A 94 18.15 26.65 29.46
C LEU A 94 18.86 25.29 29.53
N SER A 95 20.01 25.23 30.18
CA SER A 95 20.88 24.05 30.07
C SER A 95 21.57 23.67 31.38
N ALA A 96 21.80 22.37 31.56
CA ALA A 96 22.64 21.81 32.61
C ALA A 96 23.43 20.60 32.10
N ASP A 97 24.71 20.49 32.42
CA ASP A 97 25.52 19.34 31.98
C ASP A 97 25.15 18.04 32.73
N ASN A 98 24.50 18.13 33.89
CA ASN A 98 23.90 17.00 34.60
C ASN A 98 22.37 17.07 34.59
N THR A 99 21.71 17.52 35.67
CA THR A 99 20.24 17.47 35.75
C THR A 99 19.63 18.85 35.67
N LEU A 100 18.65 19.03 34.79
CA LEU A 100 17.80 20.22 34.71
C LEU A 100 16.43 19.89 35.30
N HIS A 101 16.13 20.46 36.47
CA HIS A 101 14.81 20.45 37.08
C HIS A 101 14.14 21.81 36.88
N LEU A 102 13.03 21.85 36.15
CA LEU A 102 12.24 23.05 35.91
C LEU A 102 10.81 22.83 36.40
N THR A 103 10.37 23.66 37.34
CA THR A 103 8.99 23.71 37.81
C THR A 103 8.41 25.08 37.53
N ALA A 104 7.33 25.13 36.75
CA ALA A 104 6.51 26.31 36.52
C ALA A 104 5.11 26.05 37.09
N ALA A 105 4.58 26.94 37.92
CA ALA A 105 3.18 26.82 38.34
C ALA A 105 2.21 27.17 37.19
N GLY A 106 2.67 27.99 36.23
CA GLY A 106 1.95 28.32 34.99
C GLY A 106 2.39 27.48 33.78
N ASN A 107 2.18 28.04 32.59
CA ASN A 107 2.52 27.40 31.32
C ASN A 107 4.03 27.43 31.06
N LEU A 108 4.57 26.36 30.48
CA LEU A 108 5.91 26.34 29.87
C LEU A 108 5.74 26.42 28.36
N VAL A 109 6.21 27.53 27.77
CA VAL A 109 6.10 27.80 26.33
C VAL A 109 7.49 27.89 25.74
N GLN A 110 7.82 26.92 24.90
CA GLN A 110 9.05 26.86 24.13
C GLN A 110 8.77 27.31 22.69
N VAL A 111 9.23 28.51 22.34
CA VAL A 111 9.07 29.05 20.98
C VAL A 111 10.31 28.79 20.13
N LYS A 112 10.13 28.82 18.80
CA LYS A 112 11.19 28.59 17.81
C LYS A 112 12.49 29.36 18.16
N GLY A 113 13.59 28.60 18.24
CA GLY A 113 14.92 29.09 18.56
C GLY A 113 15.39 28.81 19.99
N GLY A 114 14.48 28.43 20.90
CA GLY A 114 14.90 28.03 22.25
C GLY A 114 15.32 26.57 22.36
N SER A 115 15.98 26.26 23.47
CA SER A 115 16.44 24.92 23.82
C SER A 115 16.33 24.72 25.32
N ILE A 116 15.85 23.54 25.73
CA ILE A 116 15.97 23.02 27.10
C ILE A 116 16.79 21.73 27.01
N ALA A 117 17.97 21.73 27.63
CA ALA A 117 18.93 20.65 27.47
C ALA A 117 19.53 20.20 28.80
N GLY A 118 19.77 18.90 28.92
CA GLY A 118 20.68 18.40 29.94
C GLY A 118 20.88 16.91 29.89
N LYS A 119 21.68 16.37 30.79
CA LYS A 119 21.87 14.92 30.85
C LYS A 119 20.57 14.23 31.23
N ASN A 120 19.93 14.73 32.28
CA ASN A 120 18.58 14.38 32.70
C ASN A 120 17.72 15.65 32.76
N ILE A 121 16.46 15.55 32.37
CA ILE A 121 15.49 16.64 32.39
C ILE A 121 14.26 16.19 33.18
N SER A 122 13.78 17.05 34.07
CA SER A 122 12.51 16.90 34.77
C SER A 122 11.73 18.21 34.65
N LEU A 123 10.67 18.21 33.84
CA LEU A 123 9.79 19.36 33.62
C LEU A 123 8.45 19.15 34.34
N THR A 124 8.01 20.17 35.07
CA THR A 124 6.66 20.22 35.64
C THR A 124 6.03 21.57 35.33
N SER A 125 4.88 21.58 34.66
CA SER A 125 4.15 22.81 34.31
C SER A 125 2.64 22.59 34.30
N ALA A 126 1.84 23.66 34.36
CA ALA A 126 0.40 23.55 34.15
C ALA A 126 0.10 23.02 32.74
N ASN A 127 0.67 23.65 31.72
CA ASN A 127 0.65 23.19 30.33
C ASN A 127 2.06 23.32 29.72
N LEU A 128 2.38 22.51 28.72
CA LEU A 128 3.62 22.58 27.95
C LEU A 128 3.30 22.71 26.46
N SER A 129 3.66 23.85 25.87
CA SER A 129 3.67 24.04 24.41
C SER A 129 5.12 24.07 23.93
N ASN A 130 5.46 23.18 23.01
CA ASN A 130 6.81 23.03 22.47
C ASN A 130 6.84 23.14 20.94
N GLN A 131 7.47 24.22 20.47
CA GLN A 131 7.81 24.46 19.07
C GLN A 131 9.34 24.44 18.84
N ALA A 132 10.11 23.96 19.82
CA ALA A 132 11.56 24.01 19.79
C ALA A 132 12.18 22.70 20.32
N LEU A 133 13.38 22.76 20.90
CA LEU A 133 14.12 21.56 21.29
C LEU A 133 14.09 21.33 22.81
N ILE A 134 13.57 20.18 23.22
CA ILE A 134 13.77 19.61 24.55
C ILE A 134 14.63 18.36 24.38
N GLN A 135 15.84 18.36 24.92
CA GLN A 135 16.81 17.28 24.70
C GLN A 135 17.44 16.80 26.01
N ALA A 136 17.12 15.57 26.38
CA ALA A 136 17.86 14.82 27.38
C ALA A 136 18.89 13.88 26.73
N ASP A 137 20.04 13.74 27.37
CA ASP A 137 21.00 12.71 26.98
C ASP A 137 20.60 11.31 27.45
N GLU A 138 20.02 11.23 28.65
CA GLU A 138 19.56 10.00 29.29
C GLU A 138 18.03 10.07 29.48
N SER A 139 17.52 10.68 30.55
CA SER A 139 16.09 10.70 30.86
C SER A 139 15.43 12.07 30.64
N ALA A 140 14.33 12.11 29.91
CA ALA A 140 13.40 13.25 29.89
C ALA A 140 12.08 12.85 30.57
N GLU A 141 11.80 13.44 31.72
CA GLU A 141 10.56 13.29 32.47
C GLU A 141 9.73 14.57 32.36
N ILE A 142 8.51 14.45 31.87
CA ILE A 142 7.59 15.58 31.64
C ILE A 142 6.28 15.30 32.35
N LYS A 143 5.89 16.21 33.24
CA LYS A 143 4.59 16.18 33.93
C LYS A 143 3.83 17.48 33.68
N THR A 144 2.67 17.39 33.05
CA THR A 144 1.84 18.56 32.74
C THR A 144 0.36 18.19 32.66
N ALA A 145 -0.57 19.14 32.53
CA ALA A 145 -1.97 18.81 32.20
C ALA A 145 -2.09 18.60 30.69
N GLN A 146 -1.67 19.58 29.88
CA GLN A 146 -1.66 19.46 28.42
C GLN A 146 -0.23 19.58 27.86
N LEU A 147 0.18 18.59 27.07
CA LEU A 147 1.38 18.64 26.24
C LEU A 147 0.98 18.86 24.78
N GLU A 148 1.40 19.98 24.20
CA GLU A 148 1.28 20.28 22.78
C GLU A 148 2.67 20.37 22.16
N ASN A 149 2.97 19.47 21.23
CA ASN A 149 4.22 19.44 20.48
C ASN A 149 3.89 19.56 19.00
N ASP A 150 4.05 20.76 18.45
CA ASP A 150 3.61 21.14 17.11
C ASP A 150 4.74 21.76 16.27
N ALA A 151 4.50 21.90 14.97
CA ALA A 151 5.43 22.53 14.03
C ALA A 151 6.87 21.98 14.13
N THR A 152 7.82 22.77 14.66
CA THR A 152 9.24 22.40 14.83
C THR A 152 9.57 21.75 16.17
N GLY A 153 8.56 21.42 16.97
CA GLY A 153 8.68 20.81 18.29
C GLY A 153 9.38 19.45 18.25
N LYS A 154 10.43 19.32 19.07
CA LYS A 154 11.25 18.13 19.22
C LYS A 154 11.46 17.81 20.70
N ILE A 155 11.18 16.57 21.10
CA ILE A 155 11.43 16.04 22.44
C ILE A 155 12.27 14.77 22.31
N TYR A 156 13.51 14.82 22.77
CA TYR A 156 14.50 13.74 22.63
C TYR A 156 15.04 13.24 23.98
N GLY A 157 15.32 11.95 24.07
CA GLY A 157 15.92 11.27 25.23
C GLY A 157 16.47 9.88 24.89
N ASP A 158 17.27 9.28 25.76
CA ASP A 158 17.41 7.80 25.72
C ASP A 158 16.09 7.18 26.16
N THR A 159 15.56 7.69 27.26
CA THR A 159 14.21 7.42 27.74
C THR A 159 13.41 8.72 27.79
N VAL A 160 12.18 8.68 27.29
CA VAL A 160 11.23 9.78 27.38
C VAL A 160 10.00 9.26 28.11
N SER A 161 9.63 9.90 29.21
CA SER A 161 8.44 9.60 30.00
C SER A 161 7.56 10.85 30.10
N ILE A 162 6.33 10.73 29.62
CA ILE A 162 5.34 11.81 29.62
C ILE A 162 4.14 11.36 30.46
N GLN A 163 3.79 12.18 31.46
CA GLN A 163 2.55 12.10 32.20
C GLN A 163 1.74 13.37 31.94
N ALA A 164 0.59 13.23 31.29
CA ALA A 164 -0.32 14.34 31.02
C ALA A 164 -1.79 13.96 31.17
N GLU A 165 -2.71 14.90 31.12
CA GLU A 165 -4.14 14.63 30.84
C GLU A 165 -4.30 14.49 29.32
N HIS A 166 -3.73 15.41 28.54
CA HIS A 166 -3.80 15.39 27.09
C HIS A 166 -2.41 15.52 26.45
N VAL A 167 -2.08 14.60 25.54
CA VAL A 167 -0.89 14.68 24.68
C VAL A 167 -1.32 14.88 23.23
N ILE A 168 -0.88 15.99 22.64
CA ILE A 168 -1.11 16.35 21.24
C ILE A 168 0.25 16.50 20.58
N ASN A 169 0.54 15.64 19.62
CA ASN A 169 1.70 15.72 18.75
C ASN A 169 1.20 15.89 17.31
N GLU A 170 1.44 17.05 16.72
CA GLU A 170 0.80 17.43 15.44
C GLU A 170 1.72 18.28 14.56
N LYS A 171 1.26 18.60 13.36
CA LYS A 171 1.96 19.49 12.42
C LYS A 171 1.37 20.88 12.44
N ASN A 172 0.05 20.98 12.23
CA ASN A 172 -0.65 22.25 12.17
C ASN A 172 -2.16 22.06 12.36
N ALA A 173 -2.67 22.23 13.59
CA ALA A 173 -4.10 22.10 13.89
C ALA A 173 -5.04 22.82 12.90
N PRO A 174 -4.81 24.10 12.51
CA PRO A 174 -5.72 24.79 11.59
C PRO A 174 -5.84 24.13 10.21
N LEU A 175 -4.72 23.72 9.59
CA LEU A 175 -4.73 23.07 8.28
C LEU A 175 -5.25 21.64 8.36
N GLU A 176 -4.95 20.92 9.43
CA GLU A 176 -5.47 19.57 9.66
C GLU A 176 -6.99 19.56 9.86
N SER A 177 -7.53 20.55 10.60
CA SER A 177 -8.97 20.75 10.74
C SER A 177 -9.62 21.06 9.39
N ARG A 178 -9.04 21.99 8.62
CA ARG A 178 -9.53 22.32 7.26
C ARG A 178 -9.50 21.11 6.34
N LEU A 179 -8.44 20.30 6.39
CA LEU A 179 -8.35 19.08 5.60
C LEU A 179 -9.48 18.11 5.96
N ALA A 180 -9.78 17.93 7.24
CA ALA A 180 -10.86 17.07 7.69
C ALA A 180 -12.24 17.55 7.20
N ASP A 181 -12.50 18.85 7.22
CA ASP A 181 -13.74 19.45 6.72
C ASP A 181 -13.89 19.23 5.20
N GLU A 182 -12.84 19.55 4.42
CA GLU A 182 -12.87 19.39 2.96
C GLU A 182 -12.90 17.92 2.52
N MET A 183 -12.34 17.00 3.32
CA MET A 183 -12.48 15.56 3.09
C MET A 183 -13.92 15.08 3.32
N THR A 184 -14.65 15.68 4.26
CA THR A 184 -16.07 15.38 4.47
C THR A 184 -16.88 15.79 3.23
N VAL A 185 -16.58 16.95 2.65
CA VAL A 185 -17.19 17.41 1.39
C VAL A 185 -16.79 16.48 0.23
N LEU A 186 -15.52 16.09 0.13
CA LEU A 186 -15.06 15.16 -0.91
C LEU A 186 -15.78 13.82 -0.83
N LYS A 187 -15.97 13.27 0.37
CA LYS A 187 -16.74 12.03 0.59
C LYS A 187 -18.17 12.15 0.09
N GLN A 188 -18.84 13.28 0.33
CA GLN A 188 -20.17 13.53 -0.24
C GLN A 188 -20.15 13.55 -1.78
N LYS A 189 -19.10 14.09 -2.40
CA LYS A 189 -18.94 14.06 -3.87
C LYS A 189 -18.67 12.65 -4.37
N THR A 190 -17.89 11.85 -3.64
CA THR A 190 -17.71 10.42 -3.92
C THR A 190 -19.03 9.69 -3.92
N ASP A 191 -19.86 9.89 -2.88
CA ASP A 191 -21.18 9.23 -2.77
C ASP A 191 -22.12 9.66 -3.91
N GLN A 192 -22.09 10.94 -4.31
CA GLN A 192 -22.87 11.45 -5.44
C GLN A 192 -22.42 10.85 -6.77
N LEU A 193 -21.10 10.72 -6.98
CA LEU A 193 -20.53 10.08 -8.16
C LEU A 193 -20.89 8.59 -8.21
N GLU A 194 -20.75 7.90 -7.09
CA GLU A 194 -21.10 6.49 -6.98
C GLU A 194 -22.60 6.26 -7.22
N ALA A 195 -23.47 7.13 -6.70
CA ALA A 195 -24.90 7.12 -6.99
C ALA A 195 -25.19 7.34 -8.48
N ALA A 196 -24.44 8.23 -9.16
CA ALA A 196 -24.59 8.45 -10.60
C ALA A 196 -24.20 7.20 -11.42
N HIS A 197 -23.18 6.44 -11.00
CA HIS A 197 -22.81 5.17 -11.64
C HIS A 197 -23.78 4.02 -11.31
N ARG A 198 -24.41 4.04 -10.14
CA ARG A 198 -25.31 2.97 -9.67
C ARG A 198 -26.78 3.17 -10.05
N VAL A 199 -27.09 4.13 -10.93
CA VAL A 199 -28.44 4.29 -11.50
C VAL A 199 -28.89 2.96 -12.12
N ASP A 200 -30.13 2.56 -11.85
CA ASP A 200 -30.72 1.38 -12.46
C ASP A 200 -31.03 1.62 -13.94
N VAL A 201 -30.04 1.33 -14.79
CA VAL A 201 -30.16 1.50 -16.24
C VAL A 201 -31.06 0.46 -16.89
N THR A 202 -31.47 -0.61 -16.19
CA THR A 202 -32.31 -1.68 -16.77
C THR A 202 -33.71 -1.16 -17.15
N ARG A 203 -34.09 0.01 -16.65
CA ARG A 203 -35.36 0.69 -16.96
C ARG A 203 -35.28 1.60 -18.18
N PHE A 204 -34.10 1.82 -18.75
CA PHE A 204 -33.95 2.72 -19.88
C PHE A 204 -34.58 2.13 -21.14
N THR A 205 -35.15 3.01 -21.95
CA THR A 205 -35.90 2.69 -23.17
C THR A 205 -35.35 3.41 -24.39
N SER A 206 -34.39 4.32 -24.23
CA SER A 206 -33.85 5.14 -25.32
C SER A 206 -32.39 5.56 -25.13
N TRP A 207 -31.72 5.92 -26.24
CA TRP A 207 -30.38 6.52 -26.20
C TRP A 207 -30.35 7.89 -25.54
N GLY A 208 -31.46 8.65 -25.55
CA GLY A 208 -31.54 9.94 -24.84
C GLY A 208 -31.38 9.77 -23.32
N GLU A 209 -31.91 8.69 -22.74
CA GLU A 209 -31.71 8.36 -21.33
C GLU A 209 -30.27 7.93 -21.03
N VAL A 210 -29.64 7.19 -21.95
CA VAL A 210 -28.22 6.82 -21.86
C VAL A 210 -27.31 8.06 -21.91
N ASP A 211 -27.62 9.02 -22.77
CA ASP A 211 -26.87 10.28 -22.89
C ASP A 211 -27.04 11.15 -21.63
N ALA A 212 -28.25 11.19 -21.06
CA ALA A 212 -28.51 11.85 -19.78
C ALA A 212 -27.75 11.17 -18.62
N TYR A 213 -27.74 9.84 -18.57
CA TYR A 213 -26.95 9.05 -17.61
C TYR A 213 -25.45 9.38 -17.71
N LYS A 214 -24.88 9.38 -18.91
CA LYS A 214 -23.48 9.76 -19.15
C LYS A 214 -23.19 11.23 -18.82
N ALA A 215 -24.15 12.13 -19.05
CA ALA A 215 -24.01 13.53 -18.66
C ALA A 215 -24.02 13.71 -17.14
N ASN A 216 -24.87 12.97 -16.42
CA ASN A 216 -24.93 13.00 -14.96
C ASN A 216 -23.64 12.48 -14.32
N ILE A 217 -23.06 11.40 -14.85
CA ILE A 217 -21.73 10.91 -14.43
C ILE A 217 -20.69 12.00 -14.61
N ARG A 218 -20.58 12.59 -15.81
CA ARG A 218 -19.60 13.66 -16.09
C ARG A 218 -19.77 14.87 -15.17
N HIS A 219 -21.01 15.25 -14.86
CA HIS A 219 -21.28 16.33 -13.93
C HIS A 219 -20.79 16.00 -12.51
N ALA A 220 -21.08 14.78 -12.01
CA ALA A 220 -20.61 14.33 -10.71
C ALA A 220 -19.09 14.17 -10.65
N GLU A 221 -18.46 13.69 -11.73
CA GLU A 221 -17.00 13.60 -11.87
C GLU A 221 -16.35 14.99 -11.78
N ASN A 222 -16.88 15.99 -12.49
CA ASN A 222 -16.35 17.36 -12.44
C ASN A 222 -16.48 17.97 -11.02
N ALA A 223 -17.59 17.70 -10.34
CA ALA A 223 -17.80 18.16 -8.96
C ALA A 223 -16.80 17.51 -7.99
N TYR A 224 -16.53 16.21 -8.18
CA TYR A 224 -15.48 15.49 -7.44
C TYR A 224 -14.09 16.07 -7.73
N ASP A 225 -13.72 16.24 -8.99
CA ASP A 225 -12.38 16.70 -9.39
C ASP A 225 -12.08 18.13 -8.89
N THR A 226 -13.10 18.99 -8.89
CA THR A 226 -13.00 20.34 -8.30
C THR A 226 -12.69 20.26 -6.80
N GLN A 227 -13.40 19.41 -6.05
CA GLN A 227 -13.19 19.23 -4.62
C GLN A 227 -11.83 18.56 -4.32
N GLN A 228 -11.44 17.59 -5.14
CA GLN A 228 -10.14 16.91 -5.03
C GLN A 228 -8.97 17.90 -5.21
N THR A 229 -9.13 18.91 -6.05
CA THR A 229 -8.12 19.97 -6.24
C THR A 229 -7.93 20.80 -4.97
N ILE A 230 -9.01 21.12 -4.24
CA ILE A 230 -8.96 21.83 -2.95
C ILE A 230 -8.21 20.98 -1.91
N VAL A 231 -8.58 19.70 -1.78
CA VAL A 231 -7.92 18.75 -0.88
C VAL A 231 -6.43 18.62 -1.20
N ASN A 232 -6.07 18.48 -2.48
CA ASN A 232 -4.67 18.38 -2.92
C ASN A 232 -3.89 19.67 -2.62
N GLY A 233 -4.52 20.84 -2.72
CA GLY A 233 -3.92 22.11 -2.32
C GLY A 233 -3.57 22.15 -0.82
N ILE A 234 -4.50 21.76 0.05
CA ILE A 234 -4.27 21.71 1.51
C ILE A 234 -3.17 20.71 1.86
N LYS A 235 -3.17 19.53 1.22
CA LYS A 235 -2.10 18.54 1.41
C LYS A 235 -0.73 19.10 1.01
N ALA A 236 -0.65 19.83 -0.11
CA ALA A 236 0.59 20.47 -0.54
C ALA A 236 1.04 21.57 0.43
N GLU A 237 0.12 22.33 1.03
CA GLU A 237 0.44 23.28 2.11
C GLU A 237 1.00 22.55 3.34
N LEU A 238 0.35 21.47 3.78
CA LEU A 238 0.82 20.63 4.89
C LEU A 238 2.20 20.04 4.59
N GLU A 239 2.48 19.59 3.36
CA GLU A 239 3.78 19.03 2.95
C GLU A 239 4.96 20.01 3.16
N GLN A 240 4.73 21.33 3.13
CA GLN A 240 5.78 22.34 3.30
C GLN A 240 6.09 22.65 4.78
N LEU A 241 5.26 22.17 5.70
CA LEU A 241 5.42 22.44 7.12
C LEU A 241 6.24 21.33 7.80
N PRO A 242 6.96 21.64 8.89
CA PRO A 242 7.51 20.64 9.78
C PRO A 242 6.40 19.97 10.62
N SER A 243 6.69 18.82 11.23
CA SER A 243 5.76 18.13 12.15
C SER A 243 6.43 17.81 13.48
N GLY A 244 5.62 17.78 14.55
CA GLY A 244 6.09 17.47 15.90
C GLY A 244 6.71 16.08 16.00
N VAL A 245 7.81 15.99 16.75
CA VAL A 245 8.52 14.74 17.02
C VAL A 245 8.73 14.53 18.52
N ILE A 246 8.33 13.34 18.99
CA ILE A 246 8.68 12.82 20.31
C ILE A 246 9.42 11.50 20.07
N ALA A 247 10.72 11.47 20.35
CA ALA A 247 11.57 10.35 20.00
C ALA A 247 12.50 9.94 21.16
N ALA A 248 12.48 8.65 21.48
CA ALA A 248 13.40 8.04 22.43
C ALA A 248 14.39 7.10 21.71
N ARG A 249 15.68 7.18 22.06
CA ARG A 249 16.69 6.26 21.51
C ARG A 249 16.58 4.83 22.08
N LYS A 250 15.98 4.68 23.26
CA LYS A 250 15.74 3.38 23.91
C LYS A 250 14.25 3.16 24.20
N GLY A 251 13.61 3.98 25.03
CA GLY A 251 12.25 3.70 25.48
C GLY A 251 11.37 4.94 25.55
N LEU A 252 10.17 4.86 24.97
CA LEU A 252 9.15 5.91 25.06
C LEU A 252 7.97 5.41 25.88
N SER A 253 7.60 6.16 26.91
CA SER A 253 6.39 5.91 27.71
C SER A 253 5.52 7.16 27.76
N VAL A 254 4.23 7.02 27.42
CA VAL A 254 3.24 8.10 27.49
C VAL A 254 2.04 7.60 28.27
N THR A 255 1.73 8.27 29.38
CA THR A 255 0.50 8.05 30.14
C THR A 255 -0.34 9.31 30.08
N ALA A 256 -1.55 9.20 29.52
CA ALA A 256 -2.48 10.30 29.40
C ALA A 256 -3.95 9.86 29.52
N ASP A 257 -4.88 10.81 29.50
CA ASP A 257 -6.28 10.51 29.22
C ASP A 257 -6.48 10.35 27.71
N THR A 258 -5.97 11.31 26.93
CA THR A 258 -5.97 11.21 25.46
C THR A 258 -4.56 11.33 24.88
N ILE A 259 -4.26 10.48 23.89
CA ILE A 259 -3.04 10.60 23.06
C ILE A 259 -3.46 10.82 21.61
N ARG A 260 -3.05 11.96 21.04
CA ARG A 260 -3.34 12.34 19.65
C ARG A 260 -2.04 12.57 18.89
N ASN A 261 -1.80 11.76 17.86
CA ASN A 261 -0.68 11.89 16.94
C ASN A 261 -1.23 12.15 15.53
N LEU A 262 -0.98 13.34 14.97
CA LEU A 262 -1.69 13.86 13.80
C LEU A 262 -0.73 14.45 12.75
N GLY A 263 -1.14 14.48 11.48
CA GLY A 263 -0.50 15.31 10.45
C GLY A 263 0.98 15.02 10.17
N ASN A 264 1.35 13.76 9.95
CA ASN A 264 2.74 13.30 9.78
C ASN A 264 3.65 13.54 11.01
N ALA A 265 3.08 13.79 12.19
CA ALA A 265 3.84 13.80 13.43
C ALA A 265 4.36 12.39 13.77
N LEU A 266 5.45 12.34 14.54
CA LEU A 266 6.17 11.11 14.83
C LEU A 266 6.28 10.86 16.33
N LEU A 267 5.80 9.69 16.76
CA LEU A 267 6.19 9.06 18.02
C LEU A 267 7.16 7.92 17.70
N TYR A 268 8.38 7.98 18.22
CA TYR A 268 9.44 7.03 17.88
C TYR A 268 10.13 6.44 19.12
N SER A 269 10.40 5.13 19.08
CA SER A 269 11.29 4.45 20.03
C SER A 269 12.31 3.55 19.35
N GLY A 270 13.59 3.70 19.71
CA GLY A 270 14.66 2.81 19.26
C GLY A 270 14.63 1.40 19.89
N LYS A 271 13.80 1.18 20.92
CA LYS A 271 13.43 -0.17 21.41
C LYS A 271 11.92 -0.20 21.66
N ASP A 272 11.48 -0.35 22.91
CA ASP A 272 10.08 -0.57 23.25
C ASP A 272 9.33 0.75 23.46
N MET A 273 8.02 0.72 23.23
CA MET A 273 7.11 1.85 23.42
C MET A 273 5.89 1.41 24.23
N ASP A 274 5.50 2.22 25.22
CA ASP A 274 4.29 2.00 26.03
C ASP A 274 3.40 3.24 25.99
N LEU A 275 2.18 3.07 25.46
CA LEU A 275 1.18 4.11 25.31
C LEU A 275 -0.07 3.73 26.12
N SER A 276 -0.33 4.48 27.19
CA SER A 276 -1.48 4.27 28.07
C SER A 276 -2.40 5.49 28.02
N ALA A 277 -3.62 5.31 27.54
CA ALA A 277 -4.64 6.36 27.43
C ALA A 277 -5.91 5.94 28.19
N THR A 278 -6.45 6.75 29.09
CA THR A 278 -7.68 6.39 29.84
C THR A 278 -8.97 6.62 29.05
N GLU A 279 -8.95 7.53 28.07
CA GLU A 279 -10.09 7.87 27.20
C GLU A 279 -9.90 7.35 25.76
N GLY A 280 -8.70 7.50 25.18
CA GLY A 280 -8.44 6.99 23.84
C GLY A 280 -7.12 7.41 23.20
N LEU A 281 -6.71 6.64 22.19
CA LEU A 281 -5.56 6.94 21.34
C LEU A 281 -6.01 7.15 19.90
N THR A 282 -5.58 8.24 19.28
CA THR A 282 -5.82 8.51 17.86
C THR A 282 -4.51 8.78 17.14
N ASN A 283 -4.24 7.97 16.11
CA ASN A 283 -3.18 8.19 15.14
C ASN A 283 -3.81 8.45 13.77
N ARG A 284 -3.72 9.68 13.26
CA ARG A 284 -4.39 10.08 12.01
C ARG A 284 -3.41 10.67 11.01
N GLY A 285 -3.14 9.94 9.93
CA GLY A 285 -2.14 10.33 8.92
C GLY A 285 -0.76 10.62 9.51
N ALA A 286 -0.40 9.95 10.61
CA ALA A 286 0.81 10.15 11.37
C ALA A 286 1.47 8.79 11.69
N ARG A 287 2.70 8.81 12.24
CA ARG A 287 3.50 7.59 12.45
C ARG A 287 3.78 7.36 13.93
N ILE A 288 3.45 6.16 14.40
CA ILE A 288 3.87 5.60 15.69
C ILE A 288 4.78 4.42 15.36
N GLU A 289 6.04 4.49 15.77
CA GLU A 289 7.04 3.48 15.39
C GLU A 289 7.96 3.09 16.53
N ALA A 290 8.16 1.79 16.70
CA ALA A 290 9.14 1.22 17.61
C ALA A 290 9.99 0.18 16.89
N GLN A 291 11.31 0.22 17.09
CA GLN A 291 12.19 -0.85 16.59
C GLN A 291 12.04 -2.13 17.43
N GLY A 292 11.65 -2.01 18.70
CA GLY A 292 11.22 -3.09 19.58
C GLY A 292 9.72 -3.32 19.52
N SER A 293 9.12 -3.57 20.69
CA SER A 293 7.69 -3.85 20.82
C SER A 293 6.87 -2.61 21.18
N ILE A 294 5.62 -2.57 20.75
CA ILE A 294 4.64 -1.54 21.16
C ILE A 294 3.60 -2.19 22.08
N ARG A 295 3.32 -1.54 23.22
CA ARG A 295 2.16 -1.82 24.06
C ARG A 295 1.22 -0.62 24.00
N ILE A 296 -0.04 -0.87 23.68
CA ILE A 296 -1.11 0.14 23.75
C ILE A 296 -2.17 -0.35 24.73
N THR A 297 -2.50 0.48 25.71
CA THR A 297 -3.60 0.26 26.66
C THR A 297 -4.53 1.46 26.58
N ALA A 298 -5.73 1.25 26.03
CA ALA A 298 -6.73 2.31 25.87
C ALA A 298 -8.13 1.70 25.73
N PRO A 299 -9.23 2.42 26.03
CA PRO A 299 -10.57 1.95 25.68
C PRO A 299 -10.71 1.75 24.17
N VAL A 300 -10.20 2.71 23.38
CA VAL A 300 -10.21 2.68 21.92
C VAL A 300 -8.89 3.19 21.35
N THR A 301 -8.42 2.55 20.29
CA THR A 301 -7.29 2.97 19.46
C THR A 301 -7.78 3.14 18.04
N LYS A 302 -7.71 4.37 17.53
CA LYS A 302 -8.06 4.72 16.15
C LYS A 302 -6.80 4.96 15.35
N ASN A 303 -6.62 4.20 14.28
CA ASN A 303 -5.59 4.40 13.28
C ASN A 303 -6.26 4.75 11.95
N GLU A 304 -6.18 6.02 11.58
CA GLU A 304 -7.04 6.62 10.55
C GLU A 304 -6.23 7.22 9.41
N ASN A 305 -6.77 7.08 8.21
CA ASN A 305 -6.24 7.76 7.04
C ASN A 305 -6.77 9.20 7.01
N ALA A 306 -5.86 10.17 7.08
CA ALA A 306 -6.25 11.58 7.17
C ALA A 306 -6.93 12.10 5.90
N ALA A 307 -6.66 11.52 4.74
CA ALA A 307 -7.12 12.01 3.45
C ALA A 307 -7.37 10.89 2.43
N PHE A 308 -8.09 9.83 2.82
CA PHE A 308 -8.44 8.75 1.91
C PHE A 308 -9.60 9.13 0.98
N SER A 309 -9.42 8.94 -0.32
CA SER A 309 -10.50 9.02 -1.30
C SER A 309 -10.21 8.13 -2.51
N ALA A 310 -11.28 7.56 -3.08
CA ALA A 310 -11.24 6.88 -4.35
C ALA A 310 -12.38 7.35 -5.25
N LYS A 311 -12.10 7.40 -6.54
CA LYS A 311 -13.03 7.80 -7.60
C LYS A 311 -13.36 6.57 -8.44
N ARG A 312 -14.64 6.30 -8.69
CA ARG A 312 -15.03 5.36 -9.75
C ARG A 312 -14.76 6.00 -11.11
N ILE A 313 -13.97 5.31 -11.94
CA ILE A 313 -13.61 5.75 -13.28
C ILE A 313 -14.05 4.73 -14.31
N ILE A 314 -14.49 5.19 -15.48
CA ILE A 314 -14.73 4.32 -16.63
C ILE A 314 -13.36 3.92 -17.19
N THR A 315 -12.94 2.69 -16.94
CA THR A 315 -11.63 2.18 -17.36
C THR A 315 -11.63 1.77 -18.82
N GLN A 316 -12.78 1.29 -19.34
CA GLN A 316 -12.90 0.84 -20.72
C GLN A 316 -14.31 1.09 -21.25
N THR A 317 -14.41 1.55 -22.49
CA THR A 317 -15.64 1.45 -23.30
C THR A 317 -15.31 0.62 -24.53
N ARG A 318 -16.04 -0.48 -24.74
CA ARG A 318 -15.80 -1.41 -25.86
C ARG A 318 -17.08 -1.66 -26.63
N THR A 319 -17.01 -1.53 -27.95
CA THR A 319 -18.03 -2.06 -28.86
C THR A 319 -17.84 -3.57 -28.95
N ASN A 320 -18.85 -4.33 -28.54
CA ASN A 320 -18.77 -5.79 -28.61
C ASN A 320 -19.01 -6.25 -30.06
N PRO A 321 -18.51 -7.44 -30.44
CA PRO A 321 -18.82 -8.04 -31.73
C PRO A 321 -20.32 -8.08 -31.97
N MET A 322 -20.74 -7.68 -33.19
CA MET A 322 -22.13 -7.75 -33.59
C MET A 322 -22.61 -9.19 -33.52
N LYS A 323 -23.84 -9.39 -33.05
CA LYS A 323 -24.48 -10.70 -32.99
C LYS A 323 -25.74 -10.75 -33.83
N ILE A 324 -26.18 -11.98 -34.09
CA ILE A 324 -27.33 -12.27 -34.92
C ILE A 324 -28.21 -13.28 -34.20
N ARG A 325 -29.45 -12.89 -33.93
CA ARG A 325 -30.50 -13.83 -33.51
C ARG A 325 -31.22 -14.35 -34.74
N ILE A 326 -31.42 -15.65 -34.82
CA ILE A 326 -32.19 -16.27 -35.91
C ILE A 326 -33.67 -16.24 -35.56
N ASP A 327 -34.49 -15.62 -36.41
CA ASP A 327 -35.94 -15.41 -36.20
C ASP A 327 -36.79 -16.11 -37.25
N ASP A 328 -36.22 -17.06 -38.00
CA ASP A 328 -36.93 -17.80 -39.03
C ASP A 328 -37.61 -19.03 -38.42
N ASP A 329 -38.93 -18.93 -38.24
CA ASP A 329 -39.79 -20.01 -37.76
C ASP A 329 -39.61 -21.30 -38.60
N GLY A 330 -39.39 -22.43 -37.93
CA GLY A 330 -39.02 -23.70 -38.54
C GLY A 330 -37.53 -23.90 -38.84
N HIS A 331 -36.65 -22.94 -38.54
CA HIS A 331 -35.19 -23.13 -38.58
C HIS A 331 -34.72 -23.93 -37.36
N PRO A 332 -33.77 -24.88 -37.49
CA PRO A 332 -33.25 -25.66 -36.36
C PRO A 332 -32.65 -24.81 -35.23
N GLU A 333 -32.13 -23.63 -35.57
CA GLU A 333 -31.48 -22.68 -34.66
C GLU A 333 -32.40 -21.48 -34.31
N TYR A 334 -33.71 -21.61 -34.51
CA TYR A 334 -34.65 -20.53 -34.20
C TYR A 334 -34.52 -20.08 -32.73
N GLY A 335 -34.41 -18.75 -32.52
CA GLY A 335 -34.29 -18.12 -31.20
C GLY A 335 -32.87 -18.06 -30.64
N MET A 336 -31.90 -18.75 -31.25
CA MET A 336 -30.50 -18.73 -30.83
C MET A 336 -29.75 -17.48 -31.33
N VAL A 337 -28.69 -17.09 -30.61
CA VAL A 337 -27.87 -15.90 -30.89
C VAL A 337 -26.43 -16.31 -31.15
N PHE A 338 -25.85 -15.79 -32.23
CA PHE A 338 -24.51 -16.15 -32.69
C PHE A 338 -23.68 -14.91 -33.07
N PRO A 339 -22.35 -14.98 -33.01
CA PRO A 339 -21.46 -13.97 -33.59
C PRO A 339 -21.75 -13.74 -35.09
N ALA A 340 -21.74 -12.48 -35.54
CA ALA A 340 -22.09 -12.15 -36.92
C ALA A 340 -21.08 -12.66 -37.96
N ASP A 341 -19.83 -12.88 -37.57
CA ASP A 341 -18.75 -13.42 -38.39
C ASP A 341 -18.93 -14.90 -38.76
N GLU A 342 -19.77 -15.63 -38.04
CA GLU A 342 -20.14 -17.02 -38.38
C GLU A 342 -21.09 -17.10 -39.60
N PHE A 343 -21.66 -15.97 -40.03
CA PHE A 343 -22.64 -15.91 -41.11
C PHE A 343 -22.06 -15.40 -42.42
N SER A 344 -22.53 -16.02 -43.51
CA SER A 344 -22.30 -15.54 -44.87
C SER A 344 -23.57 -14.92 -45.44
N ASN A 345 -23.40 -14.02 -46.42
CA ASN A 345 -24.52 -13.47 -47.21
C ASN A 345 -25.59 -12.72 -46.40
N LEU A 346 -25.23 -12.11 -45.27
CA LEU A 346 -26.14 -11.40 -44.36
C LEU A 346 -27.01 -10.34 -45.05
N GLY A 347 -26.40 -9.51 -45.91
CA GLY A 347 -27.10 -8.49 -46.69
C GLY A 347 -27.80 -9.01 -47.97
N ASN A 348 -27.70 -10.31 -48.27
CA ASN A 348 -28.20 -10.84 -49.55
C ASN A 348 -29.73 -10.84 -49.58
N LYS A 349 -30.28 -10.38 -50.71
CA LYS A 349 -31.72 -10.36 -51.01
C LYS A 349 -32.36 -11.74 -51.04
N HIS A 350 -31.58 -12.81 -51.12
CA HIS A 350 -32.10 -14.16 -51.20
C HIS A 350 -32.16 -14.86 -49.83
N GLY A 351 -31.43 -14.40 -48.81
CA GLY A 351 -31.31 -15.06 -47.50
C GLY A 351 -29.85 -15.23 -47.09
N ALA A 352 -29.60 -15.26 -45.79
CA ALA A 352 -28.28 -15.50 -45.19
C ALA A 352 -28.09 -16.99 -44.88
N TYR A 353 -26.86 -17.39 -44.58
CA TYR A 353 -26.55 -18.75 -44.13
C TYR A 353 -25.60 -18.69 -42.96
N HIS A 354 -25.91 -19.45 -41.91
CA HIS A 354 -24.92 -19.83 -40.90
C HIS A 354 -23.89 -20.71 -41.62
N SER A 355 -22.71 -20.17 -41.88
CA SER A 355 -21.75 -20.78 -42.80
C SER A 355 -20.95 -21.88 -42.10
N ARG A 356 -20.43 -22.87 -42.84
CA ARG A 356 -19.49 -23.88 -42.27
C ARG A 356 -18.15 -23.28 -41.81
N ALA A 357 -17.92 -21.97 -42.02
CA ALA A 357 -16.70 -21.29 -41.61
C ALA A 357 -16.57 -21.12 -40.07
N GLY A 358 -17.64 -21.42 -39.31
CA GLY A 358 -17.63 -21.40 -37.84
C GLY A 358 -17.42 -22.76 -37.16
N GLN A 359 -17.07 -23.84 -37.90
CA GLN A 359 -16.69 -25.09 -37.25
C GLN A 359 -15.43 -24.87 -36.43
N LYS A 360 -15.51 -25.12 -35.12
CA LYS A 360 -14.33 -25.06 -34.26
C LYS A 360 -13.38 -26.18 -34.63
N GLU A 361 -12.11 -25.84 -34.74
CA GLU A 361 -11.03 -26.77 -35.07
C GLU A 361 -11.00 -27.96 -34.08
N ILE A 362 -10.91 -29.17 -34.61
CA ILE A 362 -10.59 -30.37 -33.83
C ILE A 362 -9.10 -30.61 -34.02
N LEU A 363 -8.36 -30.60 -32.91
CA LEU A 363 -6.90 -30.77 -32.92
C LEU A 363 -6.56 -32.25 -32.73
N ASP A 364 -5.53 -32.75 -33.41
CA ASP A 364 -5.11 -34.13 -33.21
C ASP A 364 -4.59 -34.35 -31.78
N LEU A 365 -4.81 -35.54 -31.22
CA LEU A 365 -4.21 -35.90 -29.93
C LEU A 365 -2.69 -36.00 -30.09
N ALA A 366 -1.96 -35.60 -29.06
CA ALA A 366 -0.52 -35.69 -29.01
C ALA A 366 -0.11 -37.16 -28.86
N VAL A 367 0.70 -37.65 -29.81
CA VAL A 367 1.19 -39.03 -29.86
C VAL A 367 2.70 -38.98 -29.76
N TYR A 368 3.26 -39.75 -28.82
CA TYR A 368 4.70 -39.98 -28.71
C TYR A 368 4.97 -41.47 -28.59
N GLN A 369 5.36 -42.11 -29.69
CA GLN A 369 5.47 -43.56 -29.78
C GLN A 369 6.71 -44.02 -30.54
N LYS A 370 7.12 -45.24 -30.24
CA LYS A 370 8.24 -45.90 -30.92
C LYS A 370 7.82 -46.26 -32.34
N ILE A 371 8.64 -45.90 -33.32
CA ILE A 371 8.42 -46.26 -34.73
C ILE A 371 8.66 -47.77 -34.85
N GLU A 372 7.59 -48.49 -35.17
CA GLU A 372 7.58 -49.91 -35.49
C GLU A 372 7.43 -50.11 -36.99
N GLN A 373 7.74 -51.30 -37.49
CA GLN A 373 7.54 -51.58 -38.92
C GLN A 373 6.04 -51.64 -39.24
N ILE A 374 5.66 -51.21 -40.44
CA ILE A 374 4.28 -51.35 -40.92
C ILE A 374 3.82 -52.81 -40.85
N SER A 375 2.53 -53.00 -40.55
CA SER A 375 1.96 -54.34 -40.33
C SER A 375 1.99 -55.17 -41.61
N ALA A 376 1.93 -56.50 -41.46
CA ALA A 376 1.88 -57.42 -42.60
C ALA A 376 0.68 -57.16 -43.54
N GLU A 377 -0.40 -56.58 -43.00
CA GLU A 377 -1.60 -56.19 -43.73
C GLU A 377 -1.39 -54.92 -44.57
N GLU A 378 -0.65 -53.94 -44.04
CA GLU A 378 -0.29 -52.70 -44.76
C GLU A 378 0.76 -52.97 -45.86
N ILE A 379 1.69 -53.89 -45.62
CA ILE A 379 2.64 -54.37 -46.64
C ILE A 379 1.88 -55.06 -47.79
N ALA A 380 0.84 -55.83 -47.47
CA ALA A 380 0.00 -56.46 -48.48
C ALA A 380 -0.88 -55.46 -49.26
N ALA A 381 -1.20 -54.31 -48.66
CA ALA A 381 -1.90 -53.20 -49.31
C ALA A 381 -1.00 -52.31 -50.19
N GLY A 382 0.33 -52.56 -50.20
CA GLY A 382 1.29 -51.87 -51.06
C GLY A 382 1.96 -50.64 -50.45
N GLU A 383 1.84 -50.44 -49.13
CA GLU A 383 2.57 -49.38 -48.43
C GLU A 383 4.08 -49.69 -48.37
N PRO A 384 4.97 -48.71 -48.61
CA PRO A 384 6.41 -48.92 -48.58
C PRO A 384 6.91 -49.19 -47.15
N LEU A 385 7.84 -50.15 -47.01
CA LEU A 385 8.48 -50.45 -45.72
C LEU A 385 9.17 -49.20 -45.15
N ILE A 386 9.02 -49.01 -43.84
CA ILE A 386 9.72 -47.94 -43.12
C ILE A 386 11.22 -48.27 -43.11
N PRO A 387 12.11 -47.32 -43.46
CA PRO A 387 13.56 -47.51 -43.43
C PRO A 387 14.06 -48.03 -42.08
N GLU A 388 14.90 -49.07 -42.08
CA GLU A 388 15.39 -49.73 -40.86
C GLU A 388 16.08 -48.80 -39.87
N ASN A 389 16.66 -47.69 -40.33
CA ASN A 389 17.33 -46.69 -39.49
C ASN A 389 16.36 -45.83 -38.67
N LEU A 390 15.06 -45.85 -38.97
CA LEU A 390 14.02 -45.15 -38.22
C LEU A 390 13.29 -46.08 -37.24
N ILE A 391 13.32 -47.39 -37.52
CA ILE A 391 12.69 -48.41 -36.69
C ILE A 391 13.37 -48.44 -35.32
N GLY A 392 12.57 -48.26 -34.27
CA GLY A 392 13.03 -48.22 -32.88
C GLY A 392 13.37 -46.83 -32.34
N THR A 393 13.31 -45.78 -33.16
CA THR A 393 13.33 -44.38 -32.71
C THR A 393 11.93 -43.92 -32.28
N TYR A 394 11.80 -42.83 -31.53
CA TYR A 394 10.49 -42.27 -31.14
C TYR A 394 10.10 -41.12 -32.08
N ALA A 395 8.84 -41.11 -32.52
CA ALA A 395 8.25 -40.03 -33.29
C ALA A 395 7.11 -39.36 -32.49
N SER A 396 7.09 -38.03 -32.58
CA SER A 396 6.01 -37.20 -32.05
C SER A 396 5.30 -36.47 -33.19
N ASN A 397 3.98 -36.30 -33.12
CA ASN A 397 3.25 -35.42 -34.05
C ASN A 397 3.35 -33.93 -33.68
N TYR A 398 3.67 -33.62 -32.43
CA TYR A 398 4.02 -32.27 -31.98
C TYR A 398 5.51 -32.22 -31.63
N SER A 399 6.21 -31.17 -32.03
CA SER A 399 7.62 -30.98 -31.63
C SER A 399 7.73 -30.77 -30.10
N TYR A 400 8.93 -30.92 -29.54
CA TYR A 400 9.15 -30.72 -28.11
C TYR A 400 8.89 -29.27 -27.63
N ASP A 401 8.97 -28.32 -28.56
CA ASP A 401 8.81 -26.88 -28.41
C ASP A 401 7.58 -26.32 -29.15
N ASP A 402 6.64 -27.20 -29.53
CA ASP A 402 5.51 -26.82 -30.35
C ASP A 402 4.65 -25.71 -29.68
N PRO A 403 4.25 -24.65 -30.41
CA PRO A 403 3.39 -23.60 -29.88
C PRO A 403 2.08 -24.10 -29.25
N ILE A 404 1.62 -25.32 -29.59
CA ILE A 404 0.42 -25.90 -28.98
C ILE A 404 0.53 -26.08 -27.46
N PHE A 405 1.73 -26.33 -26.92
CA PHE A 405 1.93 -26.40 -25.47
C PHE A 405 1.60 -25.05 -24.83
N GLN A 406 2.09 -23.95 -25.42
CA GLN A 406 1.81 -22.59 -24.94
C GLN A 406 0.33 -22.22 -25.10
N ARG A 407 -0.32 -22.62 -26.21
CA ARG A 407 -1.78 -22.41 -26.43
C ARG A 407 -2.63 -22.95 -25.28
N PHE A 408 -2.16 -24.00 -24.60
CA PHE A 408 -2.84 -24.63 -23.47
C PHE A 408 -2.17 -24.35 -22.11
N ASN A 409 -1.35 -23.30 -22.02
CA ASN A 409 -0.62 -22.90 -20.82
C ASN A 409 0.22 -24.06 -20.22
N ILE A 410 0.87 -24.85 -21.06
CA ILE A 410 1.84 -25.88 -20.67
C ILE A 410 3.24 -25.38 -21.08
N THR A 411 4.20 -25.44 -20.17
CA THR A 411 5.59 -25.10 -20.48
C THR A 411 6.22 -26.21 -21.33
N PRO A 412 6.68 -25.94 -22.56
CA PRO A 412 7.29 -26.95 -23.41
C PRO A 412 8.67 -27.38 -22.89
N MET A 413 9.21 -28.48 -23.44
CA MET A 413 10.59 -28.88 -23.18
C MET A 413 11.55 -27.79 -23.67
N GLN A 414 12.65 -27.57 -22.94
CA GLN A 414 13.60 -26.49 -23.24
C GLN A 414 14.69 -26.92 -24.25
N THR A 415 14.88 -28.22 -24.43
CA THR A 415 15.95 -28.79 -25.26
C THR A 415 15.44 -29.96 -26.07
N ASP A 416 15.96 -30.11 -27.29
CA ASP A 416 15.74 -31.29 -28.13
C ASP A 416 16.22 -32.58 -27.44
N ARG A 417 15.67 -33.72 -27.86
CA ARG A 417 15.98 -35.03 -27.30
C ARG A 417 17.48 -35.33 -27.45
N PRO A 418 18.22 -35.65 -26.36
CA PRO A 418 19.65 -35.93 -26.41
C PRO A 418 19.99 -37.08 -27.38
N LYS A 419 21.07 -36.98 -28.16
CA LYS A 419 21.39 -37.95 -29.25
C LYS A 419 22.33 -39.10 -28.88
N GLN A 420 23.08 -39.01 -27.77
CA GLN A 420 24.22 -39.93 -27.51
C GLN A 420 24.30 -40.50 -26.08
N ASP A 421 23.26 -40.33 -25.26
CA ASP A 421 23.21 -40.85 -23.88
C ASP A 421 21.86 -41.52 -23.60
N ALA A 422 21.88 -42.84 -23.39
CA ALA A 422 20.67 -43.65 -23.18
C ALA A 422 19.95 -43.33 -21.86
N ALA A 423 20.68 -42.92 -20.81
CA ALA A 423 20.08 -42.56 -19.53
C ALA A 423 19.43 -41.17 -19.60
N ALA A 424 20.10 -40.22 -20.24
CA ALA A 424 19.54 -38.88 -20.49
C ALA A 424 18.34 -38.93 -21.46
N GLN A 425 18.38 -39.79 -22.47
CA GLN A 425 17.26 -40.07 -23.35
C GLN A 425 16.05 -40.62 -22.59
N ALA A 426 16.25 -41.63 -21.74
CA ALA A 426 15.15 -42.21 -20.96
C ALA A 426 14.52 -41.20 -19.99
N ALA A 427 15.32 -40.32 -19.37
CA ALA A 427 14.82 -39.26 -18.50
C ALA A 427 14.05 -38.17 -19.28
N TRP A 428 14.55 -37.78 -20.45
CA TRP A 428 13.89 -36.83 -21.34
C TRP A 428 12.57 -37.40 -21.87
N ASP A 429 12.56 -38.66 -22.30
CA ASP A 429 11.38 -39.36 -22.82
C ASP A 429 10.28 -39.47 -21.73
N ALA A 430 10.66 -39.76 -20.49
CA ALA A 430 9.72 -39.82 -19.36
C ALA A 430 9.07 -38.47 -19.04
N GLN A 431 9.85 -37.38 -19.08
CA GLN A 431 9.33 -36.02 -18.90
C GLN A 431 8.43 -35.60 -20.05
N TYR A 432 8.85 -35.91 -21.29
CA TYR A 432 8.06 -35.58 -22.46
C TYR A 432 6.74 -36.36 -22.51
N LEU A 433 6.72 -37.63 -22.09
CA LEU A 433 5.49 -38.42 -21.94
C LEU A 433 4.51 -37.82 -20.92
N GLN A 434 5.00 -37.28 -19.80
CA GLN A 434 4.14 -36.58 -18.83
C GLN A 434 3.52 -35.31 -19.43
N LEU A 435 4.29 -34.53 -20.19
CA LEU A 435 3.82 -33.35 -20.91
C LEU A 435 2.77 -33.72 -21.98
N ILE A 436 2.99 -34.82 -22.70
CA ILE A 436 2.06 -35.32 -23.72
C ILE A 436 0.73 -35.75 -23.07
N GLU A 437 0.75 -36.39 -21.90
CA GLU A 437 -0.49 -36.77 -21.22
C GLU A 437 -1.24 -35.54 -20.67
N GLU A 438 -0.53 -34.56 -20.09
CA GLU A 438 -1.14 -33.30 -19.65
C GLU A 438 -1.78 -32.55 -20.84
N LEU A 439 -1.07 -32.49 -21.98
CA LEU A 439 -1.57 -31.89 -23.21
C LEU A 439 -2.80 -32.67 -23.72
N ASN A 440 -2.78 -34.00 -23.71
CA ASN A 440 -3.91 -34.83 -24.14
C ASN A 440 -5.15 -34.67 -23.26
N VAL A 441 -5.02 -34.46 -21.95
CA VAL A 441 -6.17 -34.13 -21.09
C VAL A 441 -6.81 -32.82 -21.54
N LYS A 442 -6.01 -31.79 -21.84
CA LYS A 442 -6.52 -30.50 -22.33
C LYS A 442 -7.08 -30.59 -23.75
N LEU A 443 -6.41 -31.32 -24.66
CA LEU A 443 -6.88 -31.55 -26.03
C LEU A 443 -8.18 -32.35 -26.07
N ARG A 444 -8.34 -33.41 -25.27
CA ARG A 444 -9.60 -34.16 -25.19
C ARG A 444 -10.75 -33.28 -24.70
N ALA A 445 -10.52 -32.44 -23.68
CA ALA A 445 -11.53 -31.49 -23.21
C ALA A 445 -11.89 -30.44 -24.27
N TYR A 446 -10.89 -29.88 -24.95
CA TYR A 446 -11.05 -28.91 -26.04
C TYR A 446 -11.83 -29.51 -27.23
N ASN A 447 -11.41 -30.70 -27.68
CA ASN A 447 -12.06 -31.40 -28.78
C ASN A 447 -13.47 -31.83 -28.41
N ALA A 448 -13.72 -32.34 -27.21
CA ALA A 448 -15.08 -32.69 -26.78
C ALA A 448 -16.01 -31.47 -26.76
N GLU A 449 -15.53 -30.30 -26.32
CA GLU A 449 -16.29 -29.04 -26.36
C GLU A 449 -16.56 -28.60 -27.80
N ASN A 450 -15.57 -28.70 -28.68
CA ASN A 450 -15.69 -28.29 -30.07
C ASN A 450 -16.50 -29.28 -30.91
N GLU A 451 -16.42 -30.58 -30.65
CA GLU A 451 -17.25 -31.62 -31.26
C GLU A 451 -18.70 -31.47 -30.83
N ALA A 452 -18.95 -31.18 -29.54
CA ALA A 452 -20.29 -30.87 -29.05
C ALA A 452 -20.85 -29.60 -29.71
N TYR A 453 -20.02 -28.56 -29.85
CA TYR A 453 -20.36 -27.34 -30.58
C TYR A 453 -20.68 -27.66 -32.06
N ASN A 454 -19.76 -28.29 -32.78
CA ASN A 454 -19.89 -28.59 -34.20
C ASN A 454 -21.08 -29.53 -34.50
N SER A 455 -21.36 -30.48 -33.61
CA SER A 455 -22.45 -31.45 -33.75
C SER A 455 -23.83 -30.81 -33.58
N GLN A 456 -23.96 -29.74 -32.76
CA GLN A 456 -25.21 -28.99 -32.60
C GLN A 456 -25.67 -28.30 -33.89
N PHE A 457 -24.76 -28.00 -34.81
CA PHE A 457 -25.03 -27.21 -36.02
C PHE A 457 -24.97 -28.01 -37.33
N ALA A 458 -24.65 -29.31 -37.24
CA ALA A 458 -24.58 -30.20 -38.40
C ALA A 458 -25.91 -30.29 -39.18
N SER A 459 -27.06 -30.19 -38.47
CA SER A 459 -28.40 -30.18 -39.07
C SER A 459 -28.83 -28.81 -39.62
N ALA A 460 -28.18 -27.71 -39.21
CA ALA A 460 -28.51 -26.35 -39.64
C ALA A 460 -27.74 -25.92 -40.90
N ALA A 461 -26.59 -26.54 -41.17
CA ALA A 461 -25.75 -26.24 -42.33
C ALA A 461 -26.53 -26.31 -43.65
N GLY A 462 -26.59 -25.18 -44.37
CA GLY A 462 -27.28 -25.06 -45.67
C GLY A 462 -28.74 -24.63 -45.60
N HIS A 463 -29.33 -24.53 -44.40
CA HIS A 463 -30.64 -23.91 -44.22
C HIS A 463 -30.54 -22.40 -44.41
N LYS A 464 -31.49 -21.86 -45.16
CA LYS A 464 -31.50 -20.44 -45.51
C LYS A 464 -32.23 -19.65 -44.42
N ILE A 465 -31.55 -18.62 -43.91
CA ILE A 465 -32.08 -17.70 -42.91
C ILE A 465 -32.66 -16.48 -43.63
N LYS A 466 -34.00 -16.43 -43.71
CA LYS A 466 -34.71 -15.31 -44.33
C LYS A 466 -35.02 -14.20 -43.33
N ARG A 467 -35.18 -14.54 -42.04
CA ARG A 467 -35.48 -13.63 -40.93
C ARG A 467 -34.41 -13.72 -39.85
N HIS A 468 -33.84 -12.58 -39.48
CA HIS A 468 -32.85 -12.50 -38.40
C HIS A 468 -32.79 -11.08 -37.83
N THR A 469 -32.31 -10.96 -36.60
CA THR A 469 -32.15 -9.70 -35.88
C THR A 469 -30.68 -9.43 -35.64
N PHE A 470 -30.18 -8.28 -36.10
CA PHE A 470 -28.87 -7.78 -35.71
C PHE A 470 -28.92 -7.26 -34.27
N ILE A 471 -27.91 -7.58 -33.47
CA ILE A 471 -27.73 -7.14 -32.10
C ILE A 471 -26.40 -6.41 -32.02
N ASN A 472 -26.44 -5.10 -31.80
CA ASN A 472 -25.25 -4.26 -31.64
C ASN A 472 -25.17 -3.79 -30.20
N THR A 473 -24.03 -3.98 -29.55
CA THR A 473 -23.89 -3.67 -28.12
C THR A 473 -22.56 -2.99 -27.82
N THR A 474 -22.58 -2.15 -26.80
CA THR A 474 -21.42 -1.46 -26.27
C THR A 474 -21.42 -1.61 -24.75
N SER A 475 -20.30 -2.07 -24.20
CA SER A 475 -20.13 -2.23 -22.76
C SER A 475 -19.22 -1.13 -22.21
N GLN A 476 -19.59 -0.58 -21.05
CA GLN A 476 -18.79 0.34 -20.26
C GLN A 476 -18.37 -0.35 -18.97
N ILE A 477 -17.07 -0.49 -18.77
CA ILE A 477 -16.47 -1.10 -17.58
C ILE A 477 -15.94 0.03 -16.70
N SER A 478 -16.28 0.01 -15.42
CA SER A 478 -15.82 0.98 -14.43
C SER A 478 -15.31 0.30 -13.18
N ARG A 479 -14.30 0.92 -12.55
CA ARG A 479 -13.67 0.47 -11.29
C ARG A 479 -13.30 1.68 -10.44
N GLU A 480 -13.21 1.48 -9.14
CA GLU A 480 -12.65 2.46 -8.21
C GLU A 480 -11.14 2.58 -8.38
N SER A 481 -10.64 3.81 -8.30
CA SER A 481 -9.22 4.14 -8.31
C SER A 481 -8.92 5.13 -7.19
N VAL A 482 -7.87 4.87 -6.41
CA VAL A 482 -7.47 5.73 -5.28
C VAL A 482 -6.92 7.05 -5.84
N THR A 483 -7.46 8.17 -5.38
CA THR A 483 -7.03 9.51 -5.82
C THR A 483 -6.33 10.30 -4.73
N SER A 484 -6.52 9.94 -3.45
CA SER A 484 -5.81 10.53 -2.32
C SER A 484 -5.67 9.52 -1.18
N SER A 485 -4.54 9.60 -0.49
CA SER A 485 -4.26 8.84 0.74
C SER A 485 -3.23 9.60 1.61
N LEU A 486 -3.39 9.53 2.93
CA LEU A 486 -2.44 9.90 3.99
C LEU A 486 -2.67 8.95 5.19
N PRO A 487 -2.21 7.68 5.09
CA PRO A 487 -2.57 6.65 6.05
C PRO A 487 -1.90 6.87 7.41
N GLY A 488 -2.58 6.46 8.48
CA GLY A 488 -1.96 6.31 9.80
C GLY A 488 -1.12 5.04 9.86
N ALA A 489 0.09 5.14 10.41
CA ALA A 489 1.00 4.00 10.53
C ALA A 489 1.32 3.68 12.00
N ILE A 490 1.09 2.43 12.42
CA ILE A 490 1.57 1.89 13.71
C ILE A 490 2.48 0.69 13.42
N HIS A 491 3.79 0.88 13.57
CA HIS A 491 4.79 -0.11 13.17
C HIS A 491 5.68 -0.54 14.34
N ALA A 492 5.82 -1.85 14.55
CA ALA A 492 6.76 -2.42 15.51
C ALA A 492 7.72 -3.40 14.84
N GLY A 493 9.02 -3.27 15.08
CA GLY A 493 10.01 -4.27 14.68
C GLY A 493 9.84 -5.59 15.45
N GLY A 494 9.36 -5.51 16.70
CA GLY A 494 9.00 -6.65 17.56
C GLY A 494 7.49 -6.94 17.57
N ASN A 495 6.92 -7.06 18.77
CA ASN A 495 5.50 -7.39 18.97
C ASN A 495 4.64 -6.13 19.08
N ILE A 496 3.35 -6.25 18.77
CA ILE A 496 2.33 -5.27 19.16
C ILE A 496 1.36 -5.94 20.12
N LEU A 497 1.19 -5.38 21.32
CA LEU A 497 0.14 -5.75 22.27
C LEU A 497 -0.91 -4.65 22.31
N LEU A 498 -2.12 -4.95 21.83
CA LEU A 498 -3.27 -4.06 21.82
C LEU A 498 -4.28 -4.48 22.89
N ASN A 499 -4.19 -3.83 24.05
CA ASN A 499 -5.19 -3.91 25.09
C ASN A 499 -6.24 -2.81 24.88
N SER A 500 -6.89 -2.81 23.71
CA SER A 500 -7.86 -1.79 23.30
C SER A 500 -8.84 -2.32 22.24
N ALA A 501 -10.00 -1.68 22.12
CA ALA A 501 -10.79 -1.80 20.91
C ALA A 501 -10.06 -1.06 19.77
N LEU A 502 -9.89 -1.72 18.62
CA LEU A 502 -9.14 -1.20 17.49
C LEU A 502 -10.06 -0.81 16.33
N GLU A 503 -9.91 0.42 15.85
CA GLU A 503 -10.45 0.90 14.58
C GLU A 503 -9.28 1.24 13.63
N ASN A 504 -9.15 0.51 12.54
CA ASN A 504 -8.13 0.75 11.51
C ASN A 504 -8.81 1.09 10.18
N GLU A 505 -8.84 2.37 9.81
CA GLU A 505 -9.55 2.89 8.63
C GLU A 505 -8.54 3.27 7.53
N ASP A 506 -8.51 2.46 6.45
CA ASP A 506 -7.64 2.63 5.28
C ASP A 506 -6.17 2.94 5.63
N SER A 507 -5.69 2.31 6.69
CA SER A 507 -4.41 2.56 7.36
C SER A 507 -3.67 1.27 7.70
N ASN A 508 -2.43 1.38 8.20
CA ASN A 508 -1.51 0.26 8.34
C ASN A 508 -1.05 0.05 9.79
N ILE A 509 -1.19 -1.20 10.25
CA ILE A 509 -0.67 -1.69 11.53
C ILE A 509 0.18 -2.92 11.25
N VAL A 510 1.46 -2.86 11.61
CA VAL A 510 2.44 -3.87 11.20
C VAL A 510 3.36 -4.24 12.36
N ALA A 511 3.42 -5.52 12.70
CA ALA A 511 4.36 -6.08 13.67
C ALA A 511 5.37 -7.02 12.99
N GLY A 512 6.65 -6.98 13.37
CA GLY A 512 7.64 -7.96 12.93
C GLY A 512 7.49 -9.32 13.59
N GLY A 513 6.98 -9.34 14.83
CA GLY A 513 6.69 -10.54 15.61
C GLY A 513 5.19 -10.83 15.65
N THR A 514 4.63 -10.85 16.86
CA THR A 514 3.22 -11.14 17.11
C THR A 514 2.43 -9.86 17.30
N LEU A 515 1.28 -9.75 16.64
CA LEU A 515 0.23 -8.81 17.00
C LEU A 515 -0.79 -9.56 17.85
N HIS A 516 -0.89 -9.20 19.13
CA HIS A 516 -1.86 -9.74 20.06
C HIS A 516 -2.88 -8.66 20.42
N ALA A 517 -4.16 -8.95 20.24
CA ALA A 517 -5.22 -8.00 20.53
C ALA A 517 -6.35 -8.63 21.36
N THR A 518 -6.81 -7.90 22.38
CA THR A 518 -7.81 -8.41 23.35
C THR A 518 -9.17 -7.72 23.26
N GLY A 519 -9.28 -6.60 22.54
CA GLY A 519 -10.54 -5.87 22.34
C GLY A 519 -11.22 -6.18 21.00
N ALA A 520 -12.37 -5.56 20.75
CA ALA A 520 -13.03 -5.60 19.44
C ALA A 520 -12.11 -5.07 18.34
N ILE A 521 -12.10 -5.71 17.17
CA ILE A 521 -11.25 -5.33 16.04
C ILE A 521 -12.13 -4.95 14.85
N LYS A 522 -11.95 -3.73 14.35
CA LYS A 522 -12.60 -3.23 13.14
C LYS A 522 -11.56 -2.74 12.15
N ALA A 523 -11.30 -3.53 11.11
CA ALA A 523 -10.43 -3.16 10.00
C ALA A 523 -11.29 -2.68 8.82
N ASP A 524 -11.58 -1.39 8.78
CA ASP A 524 -12.39 -0.78 7.74
C ASP A 524 -11.52 -0.43 6.53
N ALA A 525 -11.99 -0.83 5.34
CA ALA A 525 -11.39 -0.42 4.08
C ALA A 525 -12.49 -0.04 3.10
N LEU A 526 -12.19 0.92 2.23
CA LEU A 526 -13.02 1.11 1.04
C LEU A 526 -12.89 -0.13 0.15
N LYS A 527 -14.03 -0.62 -0.34
CA LYS A 527 -14.08 -1.77 -1.25
C LYS A 527 -14.16 -1.29 -2.69
N GLN A 528 -13.56 -2.05 -3.59
CA GLN A 528 -13.68 -1.90 -5.03
C GLN A 528 -14.58 -3.00 -5.62
N GLN A 529 -15.34 -2.66 -6.66
CA GLN A 529 -16.20 -3.56 -7.41
C GLN A 529 -16.23 -3.15 -8.88
N GLU A 530 -15.86 -4.05 -9.78
CA GLU A 530 -16.03 -3.82 -11.20
C GLU A 530 -17.52 -3.83 -11.56
N LEU A 531 -17.94 -2.79 -12.27
CA LEU A 531 -19.29 -2.64 -12.81
C LEU A 531 -19.18 -2.56 -14.33
N SER A 532 -19.82 -3.51 -15.02
CA SER A 532 -19.94 -3.51 -16.47
C SER A 532 -21.40 -3.30 -16.88
N VAL A 533 -21.65 -2.18 -17.55
CA VAL A 533 -22.97 -1.77 -18.05
C VAL A 533 -22.99 -1.90 -19.56
N THR A 534 -23.94 -2.68 -20.10
CA THR A 534 -24.04 -2.95 -21.54
C THR A 534 -25.31 -2.34 -22.11
N PHE A 535 -25.14 -1.48 -23.11
CA PHE A 535 -26.21 -0.87 -23.90
C PHE A 535 -26.25 -1.49 -25.28
N GLY A 536 -27.40 -1.51 -25.94
CA GLY A 536 -27.47 -2.05 -27.28
C GLY A 536 -28.76 -1.73 -28.04
N THR A 537 -28.75 -2.10 -29.30
CA THR A 537 -29.90 -2.02 -30.19
C THR A 537 -30.10 -3.33 -30.93
N THR A 538 -31.36 -3.60 -31.26
CA THR A 538 -31.74 -4.66 -32.19
C THR A 538 -32.27 -4.08 -33.49
N GLN A 539 -32.00 -4.76 -34.60
CA GLN A 539 -32.65 -4.44 -35.87
C GLN A 539 -33.10 -5.72 -36.55
N PHE A 540 -34.42 -5.92 -36.59
CA PHE A 540 -35.03 -7.06 -37.27
C PHE A 540 -34.92 -6.90 -38.79
N THR A 541 -34.61 -7.99 -39.49
CA THR A 541 -34.56 -8.00 -40.96
C THR A 541 -35.29 -9.20 -41.53
N TRP A 542 -35.84 -9.03 -42.73
CA TRP A 542 -36.50 -10.11 -43.45
C TRP A 542 -36.32 -10.02 -44.96
N THR A 543 -36.47 -11.17 -45.61
CA THR A 543 -36.50 -11.25 -47.07
C THR A 543 -37.94 -11.20 -47.58
N GLU A 544 -38.30 -10.11 -48.25
CA GLU A 544 -39.63 -9.93 -48.83
C GLU A 544 -39.66 -10.44 -50.28
N LYS A 545 -40.67 -11.25 -50.61
CA LYS A 545 -40.94 -11.73 -51.98
C LYS A 545 -42.06 -10.92 -52.60
N ARG A 546 -41.75 -10.06 -53.58
CA ARG A 546 -42.75 -9.30 -54.34
C ARG A 546 -43.12 -10.05 -55.63
N ARG A 547 -44.41 -10.26 -55.85
CA ARG A 547 -44.93 -10.80 -57.12
C ARG A 547 -44.90 -9.68 -58.17
N TRP A 548 -44.06 -9.85 -59.18
CA TRP A 548 -44.04 -9.06 -60.41
C TRP A 548 -44.24 -10.03 -61.57
N TYR A 549 -44.96 -9.61 -62.61
CA TYR A 549 -45.30 -10.41 -63.80
C TYR A 549 -44.19 -11.40 -64.18
N GLN A 550 -44.52 -12.69 -64.09
CA GLN A 550 -43.76 -13.90 -64.42
C GLN A 550 -42.44 -14.20 -63.66
N ARG A 551 -41.85 -13.27 -62.88
CA ARG A 551 -40.64 -13.58 -62.07
C ARG A 551 -40.68 -12.96 -60.66
N PRO A 552 -40.56 -13.75 -59.57
CA PRO A 552 -40.53 -13.21 -58.21
C PRO A 552 -39.25 -12.38 -57.98
N ARG A 553 -39.42 -11.15 -57.47
CA ARG A 553 -38.30 -10.29 -57.04
C ARG A 553 -38.18 -10.35 -55.52
N TYR A 554 -36.97 -10.61 -55.04
CA TYR A 554 -36.66 -10.59 -53.60
C TYR A 554 -35.93 -9.30 -53.23
N ARG A 555 -36.27 -8.73 -52.07
CA ARG A 555 -35.56 -7.59 -51.48
C ARG A 555 -35.35 -7.87 -49.99
N ARG A 556 -34.17 -7.52 -49.49
CA ARG A 556 -33.90 -7.46 -48.05
C ARG A 556 -34.57 -6.20 -47.51
N LYS A 557 -35.32 -6.34 -46.43
CA LYS A 557 -35.97 -5.27 -45.69
C LYS A 557 -35.40 -5.24 -44.28
N TYR A 558 -35.31 -4.04 -43.74
CA TYR A 558 -34.85 -3.76 -42.38
C TYR A 558 -36.00 -3.08 -41.66
N GLY A 559 -36.29 -3.54 -40.45
CA GLY A 559 -37.20 -2.87 -39.53
C GLY A 559 -36.50 -1.68 -38.87
N ASP A 560 -37.26 -1.03 -37.99
CA ASP A 560 -36.73 0.03 -37.16
C ASP A 560 -35.67 -0.52 -36.19
N VAL A 561 -34.72 0.33 -35.85
CA VAL A 561 -33.72 0.03 -34.82
C VAL A 561 -34.40 0.24 -33.47
N VAL A 562 -34.46 -0.82 -32.66
CA VAL A 562 -35.13 -0.82 -31.35
C VAL A 562 -34.07 -0.87 -30.26
N PHE A 563 -34.19 0.01 -29.27
CA PHE A 563 -33.32 0.02 -28.10
C PHE A 563 -33.56 -1.23 -27.24
N MET A 564 -32.48 -1.83 -26.75
CA MET A 564 -32.55 -3.00 -25.87
C MET A 564 -32.54 -2.59 -24.40
N THR A 565 -33.27 -3.32 -23.57
CA THR A 565 -33.12 -3.26 -22.12
C THR A 565 -31.64 -3.47 -21.74
N PRO A 566 -30.99 -2.50 -21.07
CA PRO A 566 -29.58 -2.61 -20.71
C PRO A 566 -29.30 -3.73 -19.71
N GLU A 567 -28.09 -4.27 -19.73
CA GLU A 567 -27.61 -5.29 -18.78
C GLU A 567 -26.56 -4.69 -17.84
N ILE A 568 -26.61 -5.07 -16.56
CA ILE A 568 -25.62 -4.69 -15.55
C ILE A 568 -25.00 -5.97 -14.95
N THR A 569 -23.68 -6.06 -15.00
CA THR A 569 -22.91 -7.13 -14.35
C THR A 569 -21.97 -6.52 -13.30
N LYS A 570 -21.86 -7.20 -12.15
CA LYS A 570 -21.07 -6.78 -11.00
C LYS A 570 -20.09 -7.87 -10.62
N SER A 571 -18.83 -7.52 -10.42
CA SER A 571 -17.85 -8.45 -9.84
C SER A 571 -18.07 -8.61 -8.33
N ASN A 572 -17.34 -9.54 -7.70
CA ASN A 572 -17.22 -9.58 -6.26
C ASN A 572 -16.48 -8.33 -5.75
N THR A 573 -16.81 -7.91 -4.53
CA THR A 573 -16.13 -6.80 -3.84
C THR A 573 -14.80 -7.27 -3.28
N SER A 574 -13.75 -6.46 -3.39
CA SER A 574 -12.47 -6.68 -2.72
C SER A 574 -11.99 -5.39 -2.03
N PRO A 575 -11.12 -5.46 -1.01
CA PRO A 575 -10.51 -4.26 -0.44
C PRO A 575 -9.72 -3.50 -1.51
N ILE A 576 -9.79 -2.17 -1.50
CA ILE A 576 -8.93 -1.34 -2.36
C ILE A 576 -7.53 -1.23 -1.76
N GLY A 577 -6.51 -1.05 -2.60
CA GLY A 577 -5.15 -0.76 -2.13
C GLY A 577 -4.23 -1.97 -1.92
N ILE A 578 -4.73 -3.21 -1.99
CA ILE A 578 -3.93 -4.42 -1.79
C ILE A 578 -4.14 -5.39 -2.96
N GLN A 579 -3.06 -5.76 -3.65
CA GLN A 579 -3.10 -6.65 -4.81
C GLN A 579 -2.35 -7.97 -4.54
N THR A 580 -2.84 -9.07 -5.10
CA THR A 580 -2.17 -10.37 -5.09
C THR A 580 -1.39 -10.57 -6.39
N TYR A 581 -0.17 -11.07 -6.31
CA TYR A 581 0.63 -11.45 -7.47
C TYR A 581 0.66 -12.98 -7.63
N GLU A 582 0.20 -13.49 -8.77
CA GLU A 582 0.42 -14.87 -9.21
C GLU A 582 1.07 -14.86 -10.60
N GLY A 583 2.19 -15.57 -10.76
CA GLY A 583 2.79 -15.82 -12.08
C GLY A 583 3.31 -14.58 -12.83
N GLY A 584 3.74 -13.53 -12.12
CA GLY A 584 4.28 -12.31 -12.74
C GLY A 584 3.25 -11.28 -13.19
N ASN A 585 1.95 -11.52 -12.95
CA ASN A 585 0.89 -10.56 -13.21
C ASN A 585 0.25 -10.08 -11.89
N GLY A 586 0.03 -8.76 -11.78
CA GLY A 586 -0.83 -8.20 -10.73
C GLY A 586 -2.27 -8.59 -11.00
N VAL A 587 -2.81 -9.50 -10.19
CA VAL A 587 -4.21 -9.91 -10.29
C VAL A 587 -4.93 -9.22 -9.13
N PRO A 588 -5.98 -8.41 -9.38
CA PRO A 588 -6.94 -8.06 -8.34
C PRO A 588 -7.37 -9.34 -7.61
N VAL A 589 -7.80 -9.28 -6.34
CA VAL A 589 -8.31 -10.46 -5.59
C VAL A 589 -9.65 -10.96 -6.17
N ALA A 590 -9.61 -11.37 -7.43
CA ALA A 590 -10.70 -11.79 -8.27
C ALA A 590 -10.11 -12.83 -9.20
N GLN A 591 -9.78 -14.01 -8.69
CA GLN A 591 -9.56 -15.15 -9.57
C GLN A 591 -9.81 -16.48 -8.87
N THR A 592 -10.52 -17.35 -9.60
CA THR A 592 -10.79 -18.77 -9.36
C THR A 592 -11.94 -19.14 -8.43
N ASP A 593 -13.14 -18.58 -8.66
CA ASP A 593 -14.36 -19.28 -8.26
C ASP A 593 -14.85 -20.17 -9.41
N ILE A 594 -14.80 -21.50 -9.23
CA ILE A 594 -15.31 -22.50 -10.18
C ILE A 594 -16.81 -22.26 -10.47
N THR A 595 -17.53 -21.65 -9.52
CA THR A 595 -18.94 -21.28 -9.71
C THR A 595 -19.11 -20.05 -10.61
N ASN A 596 -18.14 -19.13 -10.70
CA ASN A 596 -18.21 -17.98 -11.62
C ASN A 596 -18.01 -18.42 -13.08
N ALA A 597 -17.16 -19.41 -13.35
CA ALA A 597 -17.03 -19.98 -14.69
C ALA A 597 -18.31 -20.71 -15.12
N GLN A 598 -18.95 -21.46 -14.21
CA GLN A 598 -20.24 -22.13 -14.47
C GLN A 598 -21.41 -21.13 -14.58
N ARG A 599 -21.45 -20.10 -13.73
CA ARG A 599 -22.48 -19.04 -13.77
C ARG A 599 -22.31 -18.15 -15.00
N ALA A 600 -21.07 -17.82 -15.40
CA ALA A 600 -20.77 -17.13 -16.66
C ALA A 600 -21.12 -17.97 -17.88
N ARG A 601 -20.94 -19.30 -17.83
CA ARG A 601 -21.39 -20.23 -18.89
C ARG A 601 -22.92 -20.27 -19.00
N VAL A 602 -23.64 -20.36 -17.87
CA VAL A 602 -25.11 -20.33 -17.83
C VAL A 602 -25.67 -18.96 -18.27
N GLN A 603 -25.04 -17.86 -17.83
CA GLN A 603 -25.41 -16.50 -18.22
C GLN A 603 -25.09 -16.22 -19.71
N ASN A 604 -23.96 -16.71 -20.23
CA ASN A 604 -23.61 -16.61 -21.66
C ASN A 604 -24.56 -17.40 -22.56
N ALA A 605 -25.11 -18.51 -22.06
CA ALA A 605 -26.08 -19.33 -22.79
C ALA A 605 -27.51 -18.77 -22.75
N LEU A 606 -27.84 -17.91 -21.77
CA LEU A 606 -29.21 -17.40 -21.54
C LEU A 606 -29.36 -15.89 -21.79
N SER A 607 -28.26 -15.12 -21.88
CA SER A 607 -28.27 -13.69 -22.17
C SER A 607 -28.07 -13.40 -23.66
N PRO A 608 -28.87 -12.52 -24.30
CA PRO A 608 -28.61 -12.06 -25.67
C PRO A 608 -27.27 -11.29 -25.80
N PHE A 609 -26.61 -10.95 -24.68
CA PHE A 609 -25.36 -10.18 -24.63
C PHE A 609 -24.08 -11.02 -24.47
N GLY A 610 -24.14 -12.34 -24.21
CA GLY A 610 -22.95 -13.14 -23.81
C GLY A 610 -21.90 -13.50 -24.88
N LEU A 611 -20.67 -12.97 -24.74
CA LEU A 611 -19.38 -13.70 -24.81
C LEU A 611 -18.28 -12.73 -24.30
N VAL A 612 -17.68 -13.05 -23.16
CA VAL A 612 -16.55 -12.35 -22.52
C VAL A 612 -15.33 -13.29 -22.59
N SER A 613 -14.17 -12.78 -23.03
CA SER A 613 -12.88 -13.48 -22.89
C SER A 613 -11.99 -12.79 -21.83
N PRO A 614 -11.16 -13.57 -21.11
CA PRO A 614 -10.37 -13.11 -19.97
C PRO A 614 -9.01 -12.50 -20.36
N GLY A 615 -8.55 -11.54 -19.55
CA GLY A 615 -7.13 -11.18 -19.40
C GLY A 615 -6.59 -10.20 -20.43
N GLY A 616 -6.06 -9.07 -19.95
CA GLY A 616 -5.31 -8.12 -20.77
C GLY A 616 -4.76 -6.99 -19.92
N ALA A 617 -3.44 -6.87 -19.91
CA ALA A 617 -2.59 -6.12 -18.99
C ALA A 617 -2.91 -4.62 -18.87
N GLN A 618 -2.67 -4.10 -17.67
CA GLN A 618 -2.59 -2.68 -17.40
C GLN A 618 -1.11 -2.27 -17.37
N GLU A 619 -0.75 -1.27 -18.18
CA GLU A 619 0.56 -0.63 -18.13
C GLU A 619 0.69 0.19 -16.84
N ASP A 620 1.78 -0.04 -16.11
CA ASP A 620 2.19 0.71 -14.93
C ASP A 620 2.57 2.14 -15.32
N ASP A 621 1.81 3.11 -14.83
CA ASP A 621 2.18 4.51 -14.83
C ASP A 621 3.31 4.72 -13.81
N ALA A 622 4.38 5.40 -14.22
CA ALA A 622 5.63 5.52 -13.46
C ALA A 622 5.37 6.20 -12.10
N GLN A 623 5.37 5.41 -11.02
CA GLN A 623 5.18 5.91 -9.66
C GLN A 623 6.35 6.81 -9.25
N VAL A 624 6.09 8.11 -9.17
CA VAL A 624 7.00 9.11 -8.61
C VAL A 624 7.00 9.00 -7.09
N GLU A 625 8.16 8.79 -6.49
CA GLU A 625 8.31 8.64 -5.03
C GLU A 625 8.32 10.00 -4.33
N ARG A 626 7.32 10.21 -3.45
CA ARG A 626 7.19 11.39 -2.59
C ARG A 626 7.61 11.03 -1.17
N LEU A 627 8.59 11.73 -0.63
CA LEU A 627 9.11 11.50 0.72
C LEU A 627 8.57 12.57 1.67
N PHE A 628 7.83 12.13 2.69
CA PHE A 628 7.37 12.98 3.78
C PHE A 628 8.41 12.97 4.89
N VAL A 629 8.79 14.16 5.37
CA VAL A 629 9.89 14.34 6.33
C VAL A 629 9.35 15.07 7.57
N SER A 630 9.50 14.48 8.75
CA SER A 630 9.15 15.11 10.03
C SER A 630 10.28 16.02 10.54
N SER A 631 10.09 16.73 11.66
CA SER A 631 11.17 17.55 12.27
C SER A 631 12.38 16.74 12.75
N LEU A 632 12.29 15.40 12.72
CA LEU A 632 13.40 14.51 13.02
C LEU A 632 14.48 14.58 11.95
N TYR A 633 14.16 14.98 10.72
CA TYR A 633 15.16 15.06 9.66
C TYR A 633 15.30 16.48 9.09
N ARG A 634 16.47 16.72 8.53
CA ARG A 634 16.88 17.94 7.86
C ARG A 634 17.08 17.63 6.38
N VAL A 635 16.54 18.49 5.53
CA VAL A 635 16.65 18.35 4.07
C VAL A 635 17.77 19.27 3.59
N HIS A 636 18.70 18.69 2.84
CA HIS A 636 19.91 19.33 2.31
C HIS A 636 19.87 19.35 0.77
N PRO A 637 19.17 20.34 0.17
CA PRO A 637 19.04 20.42 -1.29
C PRO A 637 20.35 20.78 -2.00
N GLU A 638 21.30 21.42 -1.29
CA GLU A 638 22.60 21.80 -1.83
C GLU A 638 23.36 20.62 -2.43
N SER A 639 24.05 20.84 -3.55
CA SER A 639 24.81 19.79 -4.25
C SER A 639 26.07 19.34 -3.51
N THR A 640 26.53 20.12 -2.53
CA THR A 640 27.71 19.84 -1.71
C THR A 640 27.42 18.92 -0.52
N ALA A 641 26.14 18.61 -0.24
CA ALA A 641 25.76 17.73 0.85
C ALA A 641 25.99 16.26 0.48
N ASN A 642 26.47 15.48 1.46
CA ASN A 642 26.65 14.03 1.31
C ASN A 642 25.31 13.26 1.30
N TYR A 643 24.30 13.83 1.97
CA TYR A 643 22.99 13.24 2.17
C TYR A 643 21.92 14.27 1.80
N LEU A 644 20.85 13.85 1.13
CA LEU A 644 19.69 14.70 0.89
C LEU A 644 18.83 14.84 2.15
N ILE A 645 18.71 13.78 2.95
CA ILE A 645 17.97 13.74 4.20
C ILE A 645 18.90 13.29 5.33
N GLU A 646 19.14 14.15 6.32
CA GLU A 646 19.97 13.84 7.48
C GLU A 646 19.13 13.84 8.75
N THR A 647 19.28 12.83 9.60
CA THR A 647 18.59 12.78 10.89
C THR A 647 19.17 13.84 11.83
N ASP A 648 18.33 14.54 12.59
CA ASP A 648 18.73 15.63 13.46
C ASP A 648 19.88 15.19 14.37
N PRO A 649 21.06 15.84 14.30
CA PRO A 649 22.21 15.46 15.11
C PRO A 649 21.90 15.45 16.61
N ALA A 650 20.98 16.29 17.09
CA ALA A 650 20.51 16.28 18.49
C ALA A 650 19.94 14.91 18.92
N PHE A 651 19.45 14.11 17.96
CA PHE A 651 18.98 12.75 18.18
C PHE A 651 20.08 11.72 17.96
N THR A 652 20.88 11.83 16.88
CA THR A 652 21.81 10.76 16.43
C THR A 652 23.22 10.80 16.99
N ASN A 653 23.67 11.88 17.66
CA ASN A 653 25.07 12.14 18.06
C ASN A 653 25.79 11.07 18.93
N LYS A 654 25.18 9.90 19.14
CA LYS A 654 25.64 8.83 20.04
C LYS A 654 25.70 7.44 19.41
N ARG A 655 25.26 7.25 18.16
CA ARG A 655 25.36 5.97 17.45
C ARG A 655 25.65 6.19 15.97
N ASN A 656 26.66 5.49 15.45
CA ASN A 656 26.88 5.38 14.02
C ASN A 656 25.98 4.27 13.47
N PHE A 657 25.12 4.62 12.52
CA PHE A 657 24.24 3.67 11.85
C PHE A 657 24.90 3.14 10.56
N LEU A 658 24.70 1.86 10.25
CA LEU A 658 25.11 1.29 8.98
C LEU A 658 24.34 1.97 7.83
N SER A 659 25.06 2.44 6.81
CA SER A 659 24.52 3.09 5.62
C SER A 659 25.04 2.43 4.33
N SER A 660 24.48 2.85 3.19
CA SER A 660 24.90 2.48 1.84
C SER A 660 26.38 2.81 1.53
N ASP A 661 27.02 3.67 2.33
CA ASP A 661 28.46 3.93 2.29
C ASP A 661 29.29 2.64 2.44
N TYR A 662 28.74 1.66 3.17
CA TYR A 662 29.32 0.32 3.27
C TYR A 662 29.54 -0.31 1.88
N MET A 663 28.56 -0.21 0.98
CA MET A 663 28.64 -0.80 -0.36
C MET A 663 29.76 -0.16 -1.19
N TYR A 664 29.84 1.18 -1.18
CA TYR A 664 30.90 1.93 -1.88
C TYR A 664 32.29 1.54 -1.38
N ARG A 665 32.48 1.41 -0.06
CA ARG A 665 33.76 0.97 0.53
C ARG A 665 34.14 -0.43 0.09
N GLN A 666 33.20 -1.38 0.12
CA GLN A 666 33.46 -2.77 -0.26
C GLN A 666 33.76 -2.95 -1.74
N MET A 667 33.19 -2.10 -2.60
CA MET A 667 33.47 -2.07 -4.04
C MET A 667 34.72 -1.25 -4.39
N LYS A 668 35.44 -0.71 -3.39
CA LYS A 668 36.65 0.13 -3.56
C LYS A 668 36.41 1.34 -4.46
N TRP A 669 35.23 1.94 -4.37
CA TRP A 669 34.90 3.14 -5.13
C TRP A 669 35.67 4.34 -4.59
N ASP A 670 35.90 5.31 -5.48
CA ASP A 670 36.50 6.59 -5.11
C ASP A 670 35.55 7.39 -4.21
N GLN A 671 35.91 7.54 -2.93
CA GLN A 671 35.06 8.19 -1.94
C GLN A 671 34.76 9.66 -2.28
N ASP A 672 35.65 10.31 -3.03
CA ASP A 672 35.47 11.70 -3.46
C ASP A 672 34.50 11.84 -4.66
N LYS A 673 34.05 10.71 -5.23
CA LYS A 673 33.11 10.65 -6.36
C LYS A 673 31.79 9.96 -6.02
N VAL A 674 31.49 9.74 -4.75
CA VAL A 674 30.20 9.18 -4.35
C VAL A 674 29.12 10.26 -4.55
N PRO A 675 28.08 10.00 -5.37
CA PRO A 675 27.00 10.97 -5.53
C PRO A 675 26.22 11.19 -4.24
N LYS A 676 25.49 12.31 -4.15
CA LYS A 676 24.59 12.62 -3.03
C LYS A 676 23.63 11.46 -2.77
N ARG A 677 23.59 10.93 -1.55
CA ARG A 677 22.73 9.80 -1.14
C ARG A 677 21.38 10.28 -0.64
N ILE A 678 20.40 9.39 -0.65
CA ILE A 678 19.04 9.72 -0.22
C ILE A 678 18.98 10.11 1.26
N GLY A 679 19.75 9.45 2.12
CA GLY A 679 19.88 9.86 3.51
C GLY A 679 21.01 9.20 4.27
N ASP A 680 21.08 9.50 5.56
CA ASP A 680 22.01 8.85 6.50
C ASP A 680 21.58 7.39 6.81
N GLY A 681 22.43 6.66 7.55
CA GLY A 681 22.17 5.25 7.83
C GLY A 681 20.89 4.99 8.64
N PHE A 682 20.45 5.94 9.46
CA PHE A 682 19.19 5.83 10.19
C PHE A 682 18.00 5.92 9.23
N TYR A 683 18.00 6.93 8.35
CA TYR A 683 16.97 7.12 7.35
C TYR A 683 16.91 5.97 6.33
N GLU A 684 18.06 5.51 5.84
CA GLU A 684 18.12 4.41 4.85
C GLU A 684 17.60 3.07 5.39
N GLN A 685 17.77 2.79 6.69
CA GLN A 685 17.22 1.59 7.31
C GLN A 685 15.68 1.65 7.41
N GLN A 686 15.11 2.82 7.76
CA GLN A 686 13.65 3.02 7.71
C GLN A 686 13.11 2.93 6.28
N LEU A 687 13.87 3.46 5.31
CA LEU A 687 13.55 3.35 3.90
C LEU A 687 13.51 1.89 3.44
N LEU A 688 14.46 1.05 3.89
CA LEU A 688 14.42 -0.39 3.64
C LEU A 688 13.15 -1.02 4.24
N ALA A 689 12.85 -0.73 5.51
CA ALA A 689 11.66 -1.26 6.18
C ALA A 689 10.37 -0.91 5.42
N ASP A 690 10.25 0.34 4.97
CA ASP A 690 9.11 0.81 4.19
C ASP A 690 9.06 0.14 2.79
N GLN A 691 10.20 -0.13 2.15
CA GLN A 691 10.27 -0.90 0.91
C GLN A 691 9.86 -2.37 1.09
N ILE A 692 10.33 -3.03 2.15
CA ILE A 692 9.92 -4.40 2.50
C ILE A 692 8.41 -4.44 2.70
N LEU A 693 7.86 -3.50 3.46
CA LEU A 693 6.42 -3.42 3.70
C LEU A 693 5.64 -3.23 2.40
N LYS A 694 6.06 -2.30 1.53
CA LYS A 694 5.41 -2.07 0.24
C LYS A 694 5.43 -3.30 -0.67
N GLN A 695 6.56 -3.99 -0.75
CA GLN A 695 6.75 -5.12 -1.66
C GLN A 695 6.17 -6.44 -1.15
N THR A 696 6.11 -6.64 0.17
CA THR A 696 5.79 -7.95 0.76
C THR A 696 4.58 -7.93 1.69
N GLY A 697 4.15 -6.75 2.13
CA GLY A 697 3.14 -6.57 3.18
C GLY A 697 3.60 -6.93 4.59
N LYS A 698 4.89 -7.17 4.83
CA LYS A 698 5.47 -7.55 6.13
C LYS A 698 6.46 -6.50 6.63
N ARG A 699 6.74 -6.50 7.94
CA ARG A 699 7.77 -5.62 8.54
C ARG A 699 9.20 -6.05 8.19
N HIS A 700 9.42 -7.35 8.06
CA HIS A 700 10.73 -7.97 7.85
C HIS A 700 10.67 -9.00 6.72
N LEU A 701 11.79 -9.18 6.02
CA LEU A 701 11.97 -10.31 5.11
C LEU A 701 12.12 -11.62 5.89
N GLU A 702 11.79 -12.74 5.25
CA GLU A 702 11.90 -14.07 5.87
C GLU A 702 13.35 -14.35 6.25
N GLY A 703 13.57 -14.79 7.50
CA GLY A 703 14.90 -15.02 8.05
C GLY A 703 15.51 -13.83 8.82
N TYR A 704 14.87 -12.66 8.83
CA TYR A 704 15.35 -11.47 9.54
C TYR A 704 14.36 -10.99 10.60
N THR A 705 14.91 -10.37 11.65
CA THR A 705 14.13 -9.74 12.75
C THR A 705 14.66 -8.35 13.13
N ASP A 706 15.71 -7.89 12.45
CA ASP A 706 16.45 -6.66 12.74
C ASP A 706 16.84 -5.97 11.43
N ASP A 707 16.56 -4.66 11.34
CA ASP A 707 16.74 -3.87 10.12
C ASP A 707 18.22 -3.74 9.74
N GLU A 708 19.11 -3.48 10.70
CA GLU A 708 20.54 -3.27 10.44
C GLU A 708 21.19 -4.56 9.91
N THR A 709 20.83 -5.70 10.50
CA THR A 709 21.28 -7.03 10.07
C THR A 709 20.76 -7.37 8.67
N ALA A 710 19.48 -7.11 8.39
CA ALA A 710 18.90 -7.33 7.07
C ALA A 710 19.55 -6.42 6.02
N PHE A 711 19.71 -5.13 6.33
CA PHE A 711 20.32 -4.15 5.43
C PHE A 711 21.74 -4.55 5.04
N LYS A 712 22.55 -4.98 6.01
CA LYS A 712 23.91 -5.48 5.74
C LYS A 712 23.90 -6.70 4.81
N ALA A 713 23.09 -7.71 5.12
CA ALA A 713 23.05 -8.96 4.37
C ALA A 713 22.58 -8.75 2.92
N LEU A 714 21.58 -7.90 2.72
CA LEU A 714 21.07 -7.56 1.39
C LEU A 714 22.09 -6.75 0.57
N MET A 715 22.86 -5.85 1.22
CA MET A 715 23.96 -5.16 0.55
C MET A 715 25.11 -6.11 0.20
N ASP A 716 25.45 -7.07 1.07
CA ASP A 716 26.46 -8.10 0.77
C ASP A 716 26.06 -8.96 -0.44
N ALA A 717 24.78 -9.32 -0.55
CA ALA A 717 24.23 -10.00 -1.72
C ALA A 717 24.34 -9.13 -2.99
N GLY A 718 24.01 -7.83 -2.89
CA GLY A 718 24.14 -6.87 -3.99
C GLY A 718 25.58 -6.69 -4.46
N ILE A 719 26.55 -6.60 -3.53
CA ILE A 719 27.98 -6.53 -3.85
C ILE A 719 28.45 -7.78 -4.60
N THR A 720 27.95 -8.96 -4.19
CA THR A 720 28.31 -10.24 -4.81
C THR A 720 27.79 -10.28 -6.25
N TYR A 721 26.51 -9.98 -6.45
CA TYR A 721 25.89 -9.93 -7.77
C TYR A 721 26.54 -8.89 -8.69
N ALA A 722 26.88 -7.72 -8.17
CA ALA A 722 27.55 -6.67 -8.93
C ALA A 722 28.94 -7.07 -9.42
N LYS A 723 29.70 -7.83 -8.62
CA LYS A 723 31.01 -8.36 -9.03
C LYS A 723 30.88 -9.42 -10.11
N GLU A 724 29.86 -10.28 -10.01
CA GLU A 724 29.59 -11.34 -11.00
C GLU A 724 29.13 -10.76 -12.35
N MET A 725 28.26 -9.75 -12.31
CA MET A 725 27.67 -9.12 -13.49
C MET A 725 28.43 -7.87 -13.97
N ASN A 726 29.54 -7.53 -13.31
CA ASN A 726 30.38 -6.35 -13.59
C ASN A 726 29.57 -5.03 -13.64
N LEU A 727 28.72 -4.81 -12.63
CA LEU A 727 27.82 -3.66 -12.53
C LEU A 727 28.46 -2.49 -11.78
N SER A 728 28.13 -1.27 -12.21
CA SER A 728 28.51 -0.03 -11.52
C SER A 728 27.31 0.54 -10.75
N PRO A 729 27.48 0.96 -9.47
CA PRO A 729 26.44 1.64 -8.71
C PRO A 729 25.88 2.87 -9.43
N GLY A 730 24.59 3.14 -9.25
CA GLY A 730 23.89 4.28 -9.84
C GLY A 730 23.06 3.93 -11.08
N ILE A 731 23.23 2.74 -11.66
CA ILE A 731 22.47 2.26 -12.82
C ILE A 731 21.44 1.23 -12.36
N ALA A 732 20.17 1.46 -12.70
CA ALA A 732 19.09 0.52 -12.39
C ALA A 732 19.23 -0.81 -13.14
N LEU A 733 18.78 -1.91 -12.52
CA LEU A 733 18.82 -3.23 -13.15
C LEU A 733 17.83 -3.33 -14.32
N SER A 734 18.23 -4.02 -15.38
CA SER A 734 17.32 -4.31 -16.50
C SER A 734 16.25 -5.33 -16.08
N LYS A 735 15.12 -5.37 -16.80
CA LYS A 735 14.04 -6.33 -16.51
C LYS A 735 14.55 -7.78 -16.54
N GLU A 736 15.46 -8.08 -17.46
CA GLU A 736 16.08 -9.40 -17.62
C GLU A 736 17.00 -9.72 -16.43
N GLN A 737 17.74 -8.72 -15.93
CA GLN A 737 18.58 -8.88 -14.74
C GLN A 737 17.76 -9.07 -13.46
N VAL A 738 16.61 -8.40 -13.34
CA VAL A 738 15.67 -8.60 -12.22
C VAL A 738 15.04 -9.99 -12.28
N ALA A 739 14.69 -10.46 -13.49
CA ALA A 739 14.11 -11.79 -13.68
C ALA A 739 15.10 -12.93 -13.41
N SER A 740 16.41 -12.69 -13.55
CA SER A 740 17.47 -13.70 -13.33
C SER A 740 17.99 -13.76 -11.88
N LEU A 741 17.44 -12.95 -10.96
CA LEU A 741 17.92 -12.90 -9.59
C LEU A 741 17.77 -14.24 -8.86
N THR A 742 18.84 -14.63 -8.15
CA THR A 742 18.91 -15.88 -7.39
C THR A 742 18.74 -15.68 -5.88
N SER A 743 18.77 -14.43 -5.41
CA SER A 743 18.57 -14.02 -4.01
C SER A 743 18.01 -12.58 -3.93
N ASP A 744 17.40 -12.24 -2.80
CA ASP A 744 17.00 -10.86 -2.49
C ASP A 744 18.24 -10.01 -2.19
N MET A 745 18.26 -8.77 -2.64
CA MET A 745 19.42 -7.89 -2.47
C MET A 745 19.06 -6.40 -2.52
N ILE A 746 19.99 -5.57 -2.07
CA ILE A 746 19.93 -4.11 -2.23
C ILE A 746 20.89 -3.69 -3.33
N TRP A 747 20.43 -2.82 -4.20
CA TRP A 747 21.24 -2.18 -5.23
C TRP A 747 21.10 -0.67 -5.19
N LEU A 748 22.18 0.05 -5.52
CA LEU A 748 22.20 1.52 -5.48
C LEU A 748 21.87 2.09 -6.85
N GLU A 749 20.83 2.93 -6.91
CA GLU A 749 20.35 3.55 -8.15
C GLU A 749 20.28 5.06 -8.01
N GLU A 750 20.68 5.80 -9.05
CA GLU A 750 20.36 7.22 -9.12
C GLU A 750 18.90 7.41 -9.53
N ARG A 751 18.13 8.11 -8.70
CA ARG A 751 16.72 8.40 -8.94
C ARG A 751 16.40 9.87 -8.70
N ASP A 752 15.40 10.34 -9.44
CA ASP A 752 14.74 11.61 -9.15
C ASP A 752 13.68 11.38 -8.06
N VAL A 753 13.78 12.10 -6.94
CA VAL A 753 12.87 12.02 -5.78
C VAL A 753 12.24 13.38 -5.51
N TYR A 754 11.04 13.40 -4.92
CA TYR A 754 10.40 14.64 -4.47
C TYR A 754 10.44 14.74 -2.95
N VAL A 755 11.12 15.77 -2.45
CA VAL A 755 11.20 16.11 -1.01
C VAL A 755 10.67 17.52 -0.82
N ASN A 756 9.68 17.69 0.05
CA ASN A 756 8.97 18.97 0.27
C ASN A 756 8.51 19.62 -1.06
N GLY A 757 7.95 18.82 -1.97
CA GLY A 757 7.45 19.28 -3.27
C GLY A 757 8.52 19.68 -4.30
N LYS A 758 9.83 19.55 -3.98
CA LYS A 758 10.93 19.85 -4.91
C LYS A 758 11.55 18.56 -5.44
N LYS A 759 11.88 18.56 -6.72
CA LYS A 759 12.56 17.46 -7.41
C LYS A 759 14.05 17.53 -7.12
N GLU A 760 14.60 16.46 -6.55
CA GLU A 760 16.01 16.30 -6.18
C GLU A 760 16.54 14.99 -6.76
N ARG A 761 17.86 14.92 -7.00
CA ARG A 761 18.50 13.71 -7.49
C ARG A 761 19.43 13.15 -6.43
N ALA A 762 19.26 11.85 -6.14
CA ALA A 762 20.03 11.17 -5.12
C ALA A 762 20.20 9.68 -5.43
N VAL A 763 21.24 9.07 -4.86
CA VAL A 763 21.42 7.62 -4.86
C VAL A 763 20.50 7.00 -3.82
N TYR A 764 19.76 5.99 -4.25
CA TYR A 764 18.71 5.33 -3.50
C TYR A 764 19.03 3.83 -3.37
N PRO A 765 19.03 3.25 -2.15
CA PRO A 765 19.12 1.80 -1.96
C PRO A 765 17.78 1.13 -2.29
N VAL A 766 17.71 0.47 -3.44
CA VAL A 766 16.51 -0.21 -3.94
C VAL A 766 16.55 -1.68 -3.55
N LEU A 767 15.48 -2.16 -2.92
CA LEU A 767 15.26 -3.57 -2.64
C LEU A 767 14.79 -4.31 -3.91
N TYR A 768 15.57 -5.31 -4.31
CA TYR A 768 15.24 -6.27 -5.35
C TYR A 768 14.92 -7.64 -4.73
N THR A 769 13.76 -8.19 -5.05
CA THR A 769 13.29 -9.48 -4.52
C THR A 769 13.23 -10.54 -5.62
N LYS A 770 13.69 -11.76 -5.32
CA LYS A 770 13.73 -12.92 -6.23
C LYS A 770 12.33 -13.45 -6.56
N ASN A 771 11.41 -13.36 -5.59
CA ASN A 771 10.11 -14.04 -5.66
C ASN A 771 9.00 -13.04 -5.35
N THR A 772 8.18 -12.71 -6.34
CA THR A 772 7.07 -11.74 -6.21
C THR A 772 5.76 -12.39 -5.75
N ASN A 773 5.78 -13.67 -5.39
CA ASN A 773 4.63 -14.38 -4.86
C ASN A 773 4.33 -13.90 -3.43
N GLY A 774 3.55 -12.84 -3.31
CA GLY A 774 3.20 -12.18 -2.06
C GLY A 774 2.16 -11.07 -2.26
N LEU A 775 1.76 -10.44 -1.15
CA LEU A 775 0.90 -9.26 -1.18
C LEU A 775 1.76 -8.04 -1.48
N ARG A 776 1.36 -7.25 -2.49
CA ARG A 776 1.92 -5.92 -2.73
C ARG A 776 0.94 -4.86 -2.25
N LEU A 777 1.45 -3.91 -1.49
CA LEU A 777 0.69 -2.72 -1.12
C LEU A 777 0.74 -1.75 -2.30
N THR A 778 -0.42 -1.34 -2.75
CA THR A 778 -0.59 -0.20 -3.66
C THR A 778 -0.98 1.04 -2.85
N ALA A 779 -1.23 2.17 -3.50
CA ALA A 779 -1.64 3.37 -2.78
C ALA A 779 -3.01 3.16 -2.11
N GLY A 780 -3.06 3.24 -0.78
CA GLY A 780 -4.28 3.09 0.01
C GLY A 780 -4.52 1.68 0.56
N GLY A 781 -5.59 1.51 1.35
CA GLY A 781 -6.04 0.22 1.88
C GLY A 781 -5.73 -0.03 3.35
N SER A 782 -6.61 -0.79 4.01
CA SER A 782 -6.48 -1.16 5.43
C SER A 782 -5.71 -2.47 5.58
N LEU A 783 -4.54 -2.41 6.20
CA LEU A 783 -3.67 -3.56 6.44
C LEU A 783 -3.41 -3.75 7.94
N ILE A 784 -3.66 -4.97 8.41
CA ILE A 784 -3.15 -5.46 9.68
C ILE A 784 -2.25 -6.65 9.38
N SER A 785 -0.96 -6.51 9.66
CA SER A 785 0.05 -7.51 9.29
C SER A 785 0.98 -7.85 10.46
N ALA A 786 1.26 -9.14 10.62
CA ALA A 786 2.26 -9.61 11.58
C ALA A 786 2.80 -10.98 11.17
N LYS A 787 3.92 -11.42 11.77
CA LYS A 787 4.33 -12.83 11.63
C LYS A 787 3.25 -13.75 12.19
N ASN A 788 2.75 -13.43 13.39
CA ASN A 788 1.60 -14.10 13.99
C ASN A 788 0.56 -13.06 14.38
N ILE A 789 -0.70 -13.30 14.04
CA ILE A 789 -1.84 -12.52 14.53
C ILE A 789 -2.62 -13.41 15.49
N ALA A 790 -2.75 -12.96 16.74
CA ALA A 790 -3.56 -13.58 17.77
C ALA A 790 -4.62 -12.57 18.23
N ILE A 791 -5.90 -12.90 18.03
CA ILE A 791 -7.02 -12.08 18.47
C ILE A 791 -7.82 -12.89 19.48
N GLU A 792 -7.89 -12.42 20.71
CA GLU A 792 -8.59 -13.07 21.82
C GLU A 792 -9.59 -12.09 22.43
N THR A 793 -10.80 -12.06 21.88
CA THR A 793 -11.84 -11.10 22.28
C THR A 793 -13.16 -11.79 22.55
N LYS A 794 -13.97 -11.23 23.45
CA LYS A 794 -15.37 -11.64 23.63
C LYS A 794 -16.32 -10.86 22.72
N ASP A 795 -15.82 -9.81 22.07
CA ASP A 795 -16.58 -8.94 21.19
C ASP A 795 -16.53 -9.48 19.75
N ALA A 796 -16.30 -8.62 18.76
CA ALA A 796 -16.28 -8.99 17.35
C ALA A 796 -14.94 -8.70 16.68
N LEU A 797 -14.59 -9.55 15.70
CA LEU A 797 -13.66 -9.23 14.63
C LEU A 797 -14.48 -8.88 13.38
N LYS A 798 -14.40 -7.62 12.94
CA LYS A 798 -14.98 -7.14 11.69
C LYS A 798 -13.85 -6.73 10.73
N ASN A 799 -13.62 -7.54 9.72
CA ASN A 799 -12.61 -7.27 8.70
C ASN A 799 -13.26 -6.91 7.35
N ALA A 800 -13.05 -5.68 6.91
CA ALA A 800 -13.28 -5.24 5.53
C ALA A 800 -11.97 -4.98 4.77
N GLY A 801 -10.84 -4.87 5.47
CA GLY A 801 -9.49 -4.72 4.92
C GLY A 801 -8.76 -6.05 4.71
N THR A 802 -7.45 -6.05 4.95
CA THR A 802 -6.59 -7.24 4.85
C THR A 802 -5.94 -7.57 6.18
N LEU A 803 -6.15 -8.82 6.65
CA LEU A 803 -5.34 -9.44 7.70
C LEU A 803 -4.33 -10.37 7.04
N TYR A 804 -3.05 -10.16 7.32
CA TYR A 804 -1.98 -10.91 6.69
C TYR A 804 -0.93 -11.39 7.69
N GLY A 805 -0.56 -12.66 7.63
CA GLY A 805 0.53 -13.18 8.45
C GLY A 805 0.98 -14.58 8.08
N GLU A 806 1.85 -15.18 8.88
CA GLU A 806 2.18 -16.61 8.73
C GLU A 806 1.15 -17.48 9.45
N ASN A 807 0.76 -17.08 10.65
CA ASN A 807 -0.25 -17.76 11.44
C ASN A 807 -1.28 -16.74 11.92
N ILE A 808 -2.56 -17.00 11.68
CA ILE A 808 -3.68 -16.21 12.18
C ILE A 808 -4.53 -17.11 13.06
N LEU A 809 -4.60 -16.81 14.36
CA LEU A 809 -5.53 -17.41 15.30
C LEU A 809 -6.47 -16.34 15.83
N VAL A 810 -7.78 -16.59 15.68
CA VAL A 810 -8.84 -15.72 16.18
C VAL A 810 -9.75 -16.54 17.07
N ASN A 811 -9.95 -16.06 18.29
CA ASN A 811 -11.03 -16.47 19.18
C ASN A 811 -11.85 -15.21 19.49
N ALA A 812 -13.04 -15.12 18.89
CA ALA A 812 -13.90 -13.94 18.98
C ALA A 812 -15.35 -14.33 19.34
N GLY A 813 -16.12 -13.39 19.88
CA GLY A 813 -17.57 -13.57 20.03
C GLY A 813 -18.25 -13.72 18.67
N GLU A 814 -17.99 -12.80 17.73
CA GLU A 814 -18.45 -12.85 16.34
C GLU A 814 -17.29 -12.60 15.36
N ILE A 815 -17.29 -13.28 14.21
CA ILE A 815 -16.32 -13.03 13.14
C ILE A 815 -17.07 -12.66 11.87
N GLU A 816 -16.85 -11.45 11.38
CA GLU A 816 -17.34 -10.95 10.09
C GLU A 816 -16.14 -10.63 9.19
N ASN A 817 -15.99 -11.38 8.09
CA ASN A 817 -14.98 -11.13 7.08
C ASN A 817 -15.63 -10.78 5.74
N THR A 818 -15.48 -9.53 5.34
CA THR A 818 -15.88 -9.00 4.03
C THR A 818 -14.70 -8.55 3.18
N GLY A 819 -13.47 -8.62 3.73
CA GLY A 819 -12.21 -8.31 3.06
C GLY A 819 -11.37 -9.57 2.79
N LEU A 820 -10.06 -9.49 3.02
CA LEU A 820 -9.12 -10.61 2.85
C LEU A 820 -8.51 -11.03 4.20
N ILE A 821 -8.50 -12.34 4.47
CA ILE A 821 -7.67 -12.95 5.51
C ILE A 821 -6.74 -13.93 4.80
N ARG A 822 -5.43 -13.73 4.89
CA ARG A 822 -4.43 -14.61 4.24
C ARG A 822 -3.30 -14.99 5.20
N ALA A 823 -3.01 -16.29 5.29
CA ALA A 823 -1.85 -16.77 6.03
C ALA A 823 -1.38 -18.16 5.58
N LYS A 824 -0.25 -18.64 6.11
CA LYS A 824 0.14 -20.07 5.95
C LYS A 824 -0.88 -20.94 6.69
N ASN A 825 -1.19 -20.60 7.94
CA ASN A 825 -2.19 -21.29 8.77
C ASN A 825 -3.23 -20.31 9.31
N ILE A 826 -4.52 -20.65 9.17
CA ILE A 826 -5.64 -19.87 9.69
C ILE A 826 -6.49 -20.75 10.62
N GLY A 827 -6.77 -20.26 11.83
CA GLY A 827 -7.74 -20.82 12.77
C GLY A 827 -8.70 -19.73 13.24
N LEU A 828 -9.96 -19.80 12.83
CA LEU A 828 -11.01 -18.87 13.24
C LEU A 828 -12.00 -19.63 14.13
N THR A 829 -12.08 -19.23 15.40
CA THR A 829 -13.03 -19.77 16.39
C THR A 829 -13.98 -18.65 16.80
N SER A 830 -15.28 -18.88 16.66
CA SER A 830 -16.31 -17.95 17.10
C SER A 830 -17.21 -18.55 18.18
N GLU A 831 -17.50 -17.77 19.21
CA GLU A 831 -18.52 -18.14 20.21
C GLU A 831 -19.96 -18.03 19.68
N SER A 832 -20.14 -17.44 18.49
CA SER A 832 -21.40 -17.29 17.78
C SER A 832 -21.22 -17.75 16.33
N ASN A 833 -21.29 -16.83 15.35
CA ASN A 833 -21.26 -17.12 13.92
C ASN A 833 -19.94 -16.65 13.27
N ILE A 834 -19.55 -17.33 12.20
CA ILE A 834 -18.51 -16.86 11.26
C ILE A 834 -19.18 -16.50 9.93
N HIS A 835 -19.22 -15.21 9.61
CA HIS A 835 -19.76 -14.70 8.35
C HIS A 835 -18.65 -14.32 7.38
N VAL A 836 -18.57 -15.01 6.23
CA VAL A 836 -17.55 -14.76 5.20
C VAL A 836 -18.22 -14.33 3.90
N GLN A 837 -18.11 -13.04 3.57
CA GLN A 837 -18.46 -12.46 2.26
C GLN A 837 -17.22 -12.12 1.44
N GLY A 838 -16.06 -12.04 2.10
CA GLY A 838 -14.75 -11.83 1.48
C GLY A 838 -14.01 -13.13 1.22
N SER A 839 -12.67 -13.08 1.24
CA SER A 839 -11.81 -14.25 1.02
C SER A 839 -11.05 -14.65 2.29
N VAL A 840 -10.92 -15.96 2.50
CA VAL A 840 -10.07 -16.56 3.54
C VAL A 840 -9.15 -17.56 2.84
N ILE A 841 -7.84 -17.28 2.82
CA ILE A 841 -6.85 -18.03 2.05
C ILE A 841 -5.75 -18.54 2.99
N GLY A 842 -5.74 -19.84 3.24
CA GLY A 842 -4.69 -20.53 3.98
C GLY A 842 -3.77 -21.27 3.01
N ASP A 843 -2.51 -20.88 2.90
CA ASP A 843 -1.57 -21.53 1.96
C ASP A 843 -1.27 -22.99 2.37
N LYS A 844 -1.48 -23.36 3.64
CA LYS A 844 -1.33 -24.73 4.16
C LYS A 844 -2.59 -25.28 4.83
N LYS A 845 -3.24 -24.49 5.69
CA LYS A 845 -4.37 -24.94 6.51
C LYS A 845 -5.36 -23.83 6.83
N ILE A 846 -6.65 -24.15 6.77
CA ILE A 846 -7.75 -23.34 7.30
C ILE A 846 -8.57 -24.21 8.27
N LEU A 847 -8.88 -23.67 9.45
CA LEU A 847 -9.83 -24.22 10.41
C LEU A 847 -10.87 -23.14 10.75
N LEU A 848 -12.14 -23.47 10.61
CA LEU A 848 -13.27 -22.62 11.01
C LEU A 848 -14.10 -23.40 12.01
N ASP A 849 -14.33 -22.83 13.19
CA ASP A 849 -15.13 -23.42 14.27
C ASP A 849 -16.09 -22.36 14.83
N ALA A 850 -17.39 -22.64 14.79
CA ALA A 850 -18.44 -21.73 15.24
C ALA A 850 -19.40 -22.49 16.16
N LYS A 851 -19.74 -21.91 17.32
CA LYS A 851 -20.67 -22.55 18.26
C LYS A 851 -22.12 -22.56 17.74
N ASN A 852 -22.51 -21.58 16.95
CA ASN A 852 -23.82 -21.52 16.29
C ASN A 852 -23.60 -21.60 14.77
N ASN A 853 -24.22 -22.60 14.13
CA ASN A 853 -24.19 -22.80 12.68
C ASN A 853 -25.36 -22.08 12.00
#